data_AF-Q54UG3-F1
#
_entry.id   AF-Q54UG3-F1
#
_cell.length_a   1.000
_cell.length_b   1.000
_cell.length_c   1.000
_cell.angle_alpha   90.00
_cell.angle_beta   90.00
_cell.angle_gamma   90.00
#
_symmetry.space_group_name_H-M   'P 1'
#
loop_
_entity.id
_entity.type
_entity.pdbx_description
1 polymer ?
#
loop_
_entity_poly.entity_id
_entity_poly.type
_entity_poly.pdbx_seq_one_letter_code
_entity_poly.pdbx_strand_id
1 'polypeptide(L)'
;MVNNNKRKEIENQENDNDDDNDGLLTYKKFKDVDYDSIRSKELQTIAKSLGLPNNGKKQEVYKRIEGYFLSKKVKNDLTNSTTNQPPQLQQKQPQQKQYVLLIKDVDQLEIYFWKAFRNMIIFKNIFSNFKSKQFGYHDLIGINENFLKSYSNSLEIIKDNIKGNINHQIIRSVNDIVNIIKTLKKKDNETISFYTTLFSTFSSSSSTTTTMQSTKSLIFQFDENIDLWIQRMILNENLVALDQFIKFFKINSDVLKKSIEMHINPSFFNVFSYNNLKIYNYLKSINAIPTSHIKQRFSNIDLSESLSFDYKFKRLIKSYKLLVDPTKFKEIREIHQQQQQQQQQQQQQQQQQQQEQQKQQEQKQQQQEQEQQQQQQQQQQQQQQQQQEQQQQQEQQQQEQQQEQEQQQQQQQEEQQQEQQQQQQQQQQQQEQQEQEQQQQQQQQQQQQQQQQQQQQQQQQQQQQQQQQQQQQQQQQQQQQQQQQQQQQQQQQQQREGRQLQILDYIEKLDQLILELNEIQFSHFTDDQLNSTIKNLLNQTKTTTTTPILITNNNNCSDLKDIIKKYYKSIYLFLKIIEEGKHDRNLMRPFHYYLYFKKKMNVSQLYEIFCGFFIKKYDDCLIFFKSILIDQQLERNQRLELVSKILDIENGVSFQNIGSNFNFTSFNSFCRVVFSTNDTELIDHLIKTIKKLQLAQNSKTQFPSISYIISINFQYINKNEIVDFFFENYRNETTLFDDQNQNWNNNHVNIIDHIEKIMESIGKKLQLYFVKYSNWFTNGNKNNEKKYNVNILLDQLKRAISKPLLYSFFFDSGYYCNTTLLNIFGWSLENGNEVVINFFLPNEIFKQPFRFSDIIYGAPSPNKIPNLIKLIFNNISKESIEPKLYQVKGNFNIPHLYYGRDDFIPLTSTISTTNSEEVGQFIIGETKSFDFIISPRMLFICLYYLDRFEDIFYLFDKIPEIFSSTYFPNFTKESYLYNICSSYYLELLINYFIENLNDNTINHLYNCLCVASGKGFTQIFKNILSSNKNSQSLLKVRTKTNQSSLFQLNFLCGMVLKSIDSSNFQLSNLLIDSIDFPPKNKRVLNQKYLVHLIINK
;
A
#
# COMPACT_ATOMS: atom_id res chain seq x y z
N MET A 1 -22.17 41.17 -40.49
CA MET A 1 -21.31 41.45 -41.66
C MET A 1 -20.37 40.28 -41.86
N VAL A 2 -20.42 39.70 -43.06
CA VAL A 2 -19.56 38.65 -43.68
C VAL A 2 -19.50 37.31 -42.93
N ASN A 3 -20.25 36.23 -43.19
CA ASN A 3 -20.82 35.49 -44.34
C ASN A 3 -20.19 34.08 -44.48
N ASN A 4 -21.11 33.10 -44.48
CA ASN A 4 -21.19 31.92 -45.36
C ASN A 4 -20.38 30.64 -45.02
N ASN A 5 -20.91 29.42 -45.17
CA ASN A 5 -22.29 28.95 -45.40
C ASN A 5 -22.34 27.41 -45.24
N LYS A 6 -23.51 26.93 -44.80
CA LYS A 6 -24.01 25.55 -44.92
C LYS A 6 -24.28 25.16 -46.39
N ARG A 7 -24.13 23.87 -46.73
CA ARG A 7 -24.94 23.05 -47.67
C ARG A 7 -24.17 21.75 -47.97
N LYS A 8 -24.73 20.60 -48.30
CA LYS A 8 -26.05 19.93 -48.17
C LYS A 8 -25.80 18.51 -48.74
N GLU A 9 -26.53 17.53 -48.23
CA GLU A 9 -26.57 16.14 -48.70
C GLU A 9 -26.77 16.01 -50.22
N ILE A 10 -26.11 15.02 -50.85
CA ILE A 10 -26.61 14.23 -51.98
C ILE A 10 -26.01 12.81 -51.88
N GLU A 11 -26.89 11.83 -51.94
CA GLU A 11 -26.66 10.38 -52.02
C GLU A 11 -25.81 10.00 -53.25
N ASN A 12 -25.06 8.91 -53.16
CA ASN A 12 -24.86 8.01 -54.30
C ASN A 12 -24.59 6.59 -53.80
N GLN A 13 -25.44 5.70 -54.29
CA GLN A 13 -25.37 4.25 -54.25
C GLN A 13 -24.04 3.78 -54.86
N GLU A 14 -23.45 2.71 -54.31
CA GLU A 14 -22.66 1.76 -55.12
C GLU A 14 -22.44 0.44 -54.37
N ASN A 15 -23.21 -0.56 -54.82
CA ASN A 15 -22.88 -1.97 -55.02
C ASN A 15 -22.60 -2.86 -53.79
N ASP A 16 -23.70 -3.45 -53.32
CA ASP A 16 -23.76 -4.84 -52.89
C ASP A 16 -23.26 -5.76 -54.01
N ASN A 17 -22.20 -6.52 -53.72
CA ASN A 17 -21.94 -7.81 -54.37
C ASN A 17 -21.57 -8.79 -53.26
N ASP A 18 -22.56 -9.59 -52.92
CA ASP A 18 -22.48 -10.80 -52.13
C ASP A 18 -21.50 -11.79 -52.76
N ASP A 19 -20.55 -12.27 -51.96
CA ASP A 19 -19.94 -13.58 -52.17
C ASP A 19 -19.92 -14.29 -50.80
N ASP A 20 -21.12 -14.74 -50.42
CA ASP A 20 -21.38 -15.64 -49.30
C ASP A 20 -20.81 -17.03 -49.65
N ASN A 21 -19.67 -17.40 -49.06
CA ASN A 21 -19.30 -18.83 -49.04
C ASN A 21 -18.43 -19.33 -47.88
N ASP A 22 -18.06 -18.49 -46.92
CA ASP A 22 -17.41 -18.96 -45.68
C ASP A 22 -18.23 -18.48 -44.49
N GLY A 23 -18.92 -19.40 -43.79
CA GLY A 23 -19.79 -19.13 -42.64
C GLY A 23 -19.12 -18.56 -41.38
N LEU A 24 -18.16 -17.64 -41.52
CA LEU A 24 -17.43 -16.99 -40.43
C LEU A 24 -18.23 -15.84 -39.80
N LEU A 25 -18.35 -15.89 -38.46
CA LEU A 25 -18.96 -14.86 -37.63
C LEU A 25 -18.16 -13.54 -37.71
N THR A 26 -18.77 -12.48 -38.23
CA THR A 26 -18.17 -11.13 -38.29
C THR A 26 -18.47 -10.32 -37.01
N TYR A 27 -17.70 -9.26 -36.73
CA TYR A 27 -17.98 -8.38 -35.58
C TYR A 27 -19.37 -7.74 -35.66
N LYS A 28 -19.81 -7.38 -36.87
CA LYS A 28 -21.15 -6.82 -37.11
C LYS A 28 -22.23 -7.85 -36.72
N LYS A 29 -22.11 -9.09 -37.25
CA LYS A 29 -23.00 -10.21 -36.88
C LYS A 29 -22.99 -10.51 -35.37
N PHE A 30 -21.83 -10.46 -34.69
CA PHE A 30 -21.75 -10.70 -33.24
C PHE A 30 -22.37 -9.56 -32.42
N LYS A 31 -22.22 -8.29 -32.85
CA LYS A 31 -22.77 -7.14 -32.13
C LYS A 31 -24.30 -7.07 -32.21
N ASP A 32 -24.89 -7.65 -33.25
CA ASP A 32 -26.33 -7.78 -33.43
C ASP A 32 -26.93 -8.95 -32.63
N VAL A 33 -26.10 -9.80 -32.02
CA VAL A 33 -26.56 -10.84 -31.09
C VAL A 33 -26.90 -10.20 -29.76
N ASP A 34 -28.19 -10.18 -29.42
CA ASP A 34 -28.65 -9.80 -28.09
C ASP A 34 -28.06 -10.76 -27.04
N TYR A 35 -27.33 -10.19 -26.06
CA TYR A 35 -26.69 -10.94 -24.97
C TYR A 35 -27.70 -11.84 -24.23
N ASP A 36 -28.94 -11.37 -24.06
CA ASP A 36 -29.96 -12.14 -23.35
C ASP A 36 -30.49 -13.32 -24.18
N SER A 37 -30.51 -13.17 -25.52
CA SER A 37 -30.99 -14.20 -26.45
C SER A 37 -30.02 -15.38 -26.67
N ILE A 38 -28.70 -15.16 -26.57
CA ILE A 38 -27.70 -16.20 -26.87
C ILE A 38 -27.51 -17.18 -25.70
N ARG A 39 -27.50 -18.49 -25.97
CA ARG A 39 -27.27 -19.50 -24.93
C ARG A 39 -25.79 -19.58 -24.55
N SER A 40 -25.51 -19.91 -23.29
CA SER A 40 -24.12 -20.07 -22.82
C SER A 40 -23.32 -21.08 -23.67
N LYS A 41 -23.98 -22.14 -24.17
CA LYS A 41 -23.35 -23.17 -25.01
C LYS A 41 -22.99 -22.65 -26.42
N GLU A 42 -23.78 -21.75 -26.97
CA GLU A 42 -23.51 -21.07 -28.25
C GLU A 42 -22.29 -20.15 -28.09
N LEU A 43 -22.25 -19.34 -27.02
CA LEU A 43 -21.07 -18.53 -26.70
C LEU A 43 -19.79 -19.36 -26.53
N GLN A 44 -19.87 -20.50 -25.83
CA GLN A 44 -18.72 -21.40 -25.69
C GLN A 44 -18.26 -21.99 -27.03
N THR A 45 -19.20 -22.23 -27.95
CA THR A 45 -18.91 -22.73 -29.30
C THR A 45 -18.20 -21.65 -30.13
N ILE A 46 -18.69 -20.40 -30.07
CA ILE A 46 -18.05 -19.24 -30.71
C ILE A 46 -16.65 -18.99 -30.12
N ALA A 47 -16.49 -19.02 -28.80
CA ALA A 47 -15.19 -18.87 -28.17
C ALA A 47 -14.22 -19.97 -28.64
N LYS A 48 -14.67 -21.22 -28.67
CA LYS A 48 -13.88 -22.36 -29.15
C LYS A 48 -13.49 -22.22 -30.63
N SER A 49 -14.38 -21.75 -31.50
CA SER A 49 -14.08 -21.53 -32.92
C SER A 49 -13.11 -20.37 -33.16
N LEU A 50 -13.06 -19.40 -32.24
CA LEU A 50 -12.12 -18.27 -32.27
C LEU A 50 -10.78 -18.57 -31.58
N GLY A 51 -10.58 -19.78 -31.04
CA GLY A 51 -9.37 -20.14 -30.28
C GLY A 51 -9.28 -19.47 -28.91
N LEU A 52 -10.40 -18.98 -28.37
CA LEU A 52 -10.49 -18.36 -27.05
C LEU A 52 -10.81 -19.42 -25.97
N PRO A 53 -10.35 -19.25 -24.73
CA PRO A 53 -10.82 -20.05 -23.61
C PRO A 53 -12.36 -20.01 -23.53
N ASN A 54 -13.00 -21.16 -23.43
CA ASN A 54 -14.47 -21.31 -23.44
C ASN A 54 -15.05 -21.68 -22.06
N ASN A 55 -14.25 -21.66 -21.00
CA ASN A 55 -14.65 -21.87 -19.62
C ASN A 55 -15.10 -20.55 -18.95
N GLY A 56 -15.96 -20.60 -17.92
CA GLY A 56 -16.39 -19.43 -17.15
C GLY A 56 -17.89 -19.09 -17.25
N LYS A 57 -18.32 -18.02 -16.57
CA LYS A 57 -19.72 -17.55 -16.60
C LYS A 57 -20.07 -17.01 -18.00
N LYS A 58 -21.34 -17.08 -18.41
CA LYS A 58 -21.86 -16.57 -19.71
C LYS A 58 -21.29 -15.18 -20.07
N GLN A 59 -21.32 -14.27 -19.11
CA GLN A 59 -20.83 -12.89 -19.26
C GLN A 59 -19.31 -12.79 -19.49
N GLU A 60 -18.51 -13.67 -18.87
CA GLU A 60 -17.05 -13.68 -19.04
C GLU A 60 -16.66 -14.20 -20.42
N VAL A 61 -17.36 -15.22 -20.91
CA VAL A 61 -17.16 -15.76 -22.26
C VAL A 61 -17.57 -14.72 -23.32
N TYR A 62 -18.69 -14.03 -23.11
CA TYR A 62 -19.14 -12.94 -23.97
C TYR A 62 -18.12 -11.80 -24.05
N LYS A 63 -17.64 -11.30 -22.90
CA LYS A 63 -16.61 -10.23 -22.85
C LYS A 63 -15.30 -10.63 -23.53
N ARG A 64 -14.92 -11.91 -23.47
CA ARG A 64 -13.74 -12.44 -24.19
C ARG A 64 -13.92 -12.40 -25.70
N ILE A 65 -15.08 -12.84 -26.21
CA ILE A 65 -15.41 -12.79 -27.64
C ILE A 65 -15.47 -11.34 -28.13
N GLU A 66 -16.12 -10.47 -27.37
CA GLU A 66 -16.19 -9.03 -27.66
C GLU A 66 -14.80 -8.39 -27.71
N GLY A 67 -13.95 -8.68 -26.71
CA GLY A 67 -12.55 -8.23 -26.67
C GLY A 67 -11.73 -8.69 -27.87
N TYR A 68 -11.90 -9.94 -28.31
CA TYR A 68 -11.23 -10.47 -29.50
C TYR A 68 -11.63 -9.72 -30.77
N PHE A 69 -12.91 -9.44 -30.99
CA PHE A 69 -13.31 -8.69 -32.18
C PHE A 69 -12.90 -7.22 -32.13
N LEU A 70 -12.89 -6.59 -30.94
CA LEU A 70 -12.37 -5.25 -30.77
C LEU A 70 -10.89 -5.15 -31.09
N SER A 71 -10.07 -6.12 -30.66
CA SER A 71 -8.63 -6.14 -30.99
C SER A 71 -8.40 -6.34 -32.48
N LYS A 72 -9.18 -7.21 -33.14
CA LYS A 72 -9.12 -7.43 -34.58
C LYS A 72 -9.55 -6.19 -35.37
N LYS A 73 -10.58 -5.47 -34.89
CA LYS A 73 -11.01 -4.19 -35.48
C LYS A 73 -9.91 -3.13 -35.37
N VAL A 74 -9.31 -2.97 -34.19
CA VAL A 74 -8.18 -2.05 -33.99
C VAL A 74 -7.03 -2.40 -34.93
N LYS A 75 -6.71 -3.70 -35.10
CA LYS A 75 -5.69 -4.16 -36.05
C LYS A 75 -6.02 -3.76 -37.50
N ASN A 76 -7.28 -3.94 -37.93
CA ASN A 76 -7.73 -3.54 -39.26
C ASN A 76 -7.72 -2.01 -39.45
N ASP A 77 -8.10 -1.24 -38.44
CA ASP A 77 -8.07 0.22 -38.47
C ASP A 77 -6.60 0.74 -38.51
N LEU A 78 -5.67 0.06 -37.83
CA LEU A 78 -4.22 0.32 -37.91
C LEU A 78 -3.64 -0.04 -39.28
N THR A 79 -4.07 -1.14 -39.91
CA THR A 79 -3.61 -1.49 -41.26
C THR A 79 -4.20 -0.58 -42.33
N ASN A 80 -5.47 -0.16 -42.20
CA ASN A 80 -6.16 0.67 -43.18
C ASN A 80 -5.77 2.15 -43.12
N SER A 81 -5.22 2.62 -41.99
CA SER A 81 -4.70 3.99 -41.84
C SER A 81 -3.27 4.18 -42.38
N THR A 82 -2.68 3.15 -42.98
CA THR A 82 -1.29 3.19 -43.48
C THR A 82 -1.19 3.41 -45.01
N THR A 83 -2.31 3.54 -45.73
CA THR A 83 -2.35 3.84 -47.17
C THR A 83 -2.19 5.34 -47.43
N ASN A 84 -0.97 5.86 -47.28
CA ASN A 84 -0.46 7.09 -47.92
C ASN A 84 1.01 7.33 -47.52
N GLN A 85 1.96 6.63 -48.13
CA GLN A 85 3.36 7.06 -48.22
C GLN A 85 3.99 6.67 -49.57
N PRO A 86 4.97 7.46 -50.09
CA PRO A 86 5.45 7.40 -51.48
C PRO A 86 6.48 6.29 -51.74
N PRO A 87 6.85 6.02 -53.01
CA PRO A 87 7.42 4.74 -53.45
C PRO A 87 8.93 4.55 -53.22
N GLN A 88 9.24 3.38 -52.65
CA GLN A 88 10.34 2.42 -52.87
C GLN A 88 11.76 2.89 -53.26
N LEU A 89 12.74 2.47 -52.43
CA LEU A 89 14.10 2.14 -52.87
C LEU A 89 14.30 0.62 -52.77
N GLN A 90 14.47 -0.02 -53.94
CA GLN A 90 14.81 -1.43 -54.08
C GLN A 90 16.21 -1.73 -53.50
N GLN A 91 16.33 -2.72 -52.61
CA GLN A 91 17.62 -3.35 -52.32
C GLN A 91 17.54 -4.87 -52.41
N LYS A 92 18.50 -5.39 -53.18
CA LYS A 92 18.72 -6.78 -53.60
C LYS A 92 18.89 -7.75 -52.43
N GLN A 93 18.48 -8.99 -52.68
CA GLN A 93 18.62 -10.15 -51.79
C GLN A 93 20.05 -10.30 -51.23
N PRO A 94 20.25 -10.58 -49.93
CA PRO A 94 21.57 -10.88 -49.41
C PRO A 94 21.86 -12.38 -49.49
N GLN A 95 22.79 -12.73 -50.37
CA GLN A 95 23.63 -13.92 -50.24
C GLN A 95 24.37 -13.89 -48.88
N GLN A 96 24.58 -15.07 -48.30
CA GLN A 96 25.27 -15.40 -47.04
C GLN A 96 26.16 -14.26 -46.46
N LYS A 97 25.63 -13.49 -45.49
CA LYS A 97 26.39 -12.42 -44.82
C LYS A 97 27.22 -12.97 -43.65
N GLN A 98 28.54 -12.84 -43.76
CA GLN A 98 29.45 -12.84 -42.61
C GLN A 98 29.01 -11.76 -41.60
N TYR A 99 28.94 -12.12 -40.32
CA TYR A 99 28.56 -11.22 -39.23
C TYR A 99 29.67 -10.19 -38.97
N VAL A 100 29.49 -8.98 -39.48
CA VAL A 100 30.37 -7.82 -39.22
C VAL A 100 29.81 -7.05 -38.01
N LEU A 101 30.65 -6.74 -37.02
CA LEU A 101 30.30 -5.80 -35.95
C LEU A 101 30.01 -4.42 -36.57
N LEU A 102 28.83 -3.86 -36.33
CA LEU A 102 28.38 -2.60 -36.93
C LEU A 102 28.82 -1.35 -36.15
N ILE A 103 29.60 -1.51 -35.09
CA ILE A 103 30.14 -0.37 -34.36
C ILE A 103 31.33 0.16 -35.18
N LYS A 104 31.19 1.37 -35.72
CA LYS A 104 32.30 2.08 -36.39
C LYS A 104 33.30 2.53 -35.31
N ASP A 105 34.60 2.47 -35.61
CA ASP A 105 35.71 2.85 -34.73
C ASP A 105 35.91 1.97 -33.48
N VAL A 106 35.73 0.66 -33.62
CA VAL A 106 36.06 -0.31 -32.56
C VAL A 106 37.48 -0.82 -32.72
N ASP A 107 38.22 -0.84 -31.61
CA ASP A 107 39.56 -1.41 -31.55
C ASP A 107 39.56 -2.85 -32.11
N GLN A 108 40.58 -3.20 -32.89
CA GLN A 108 40.70 -4.54 -33.48
C GLN A 108 40.63 -5.64 -32.41
N LEU A 109 41.19 -5.40 -31.22
CA LEU A 109 41.10 -6.30 -30.05
C LEU A 109 39.67 -6.48 -29.57
N GLU A 110 38.87 -5.41 -29.56
CA GLU A 110 37.47 -5.50 -29.15
C GLU A 110 36.65 -6.31 -30.17
N ILE A 111 36.96 -6.23 -31.47
CA ILE A 111 36.37 -7.12 -32.48
C ILE A 111 36.70 -8.60 -32.18
N TYR A 112 37.95 -8.90 -31.85
CA TYR A 112 38.35 -10.26 -31.47
C TYR A 112 37.71 -10.71 -30.16
N PHE A 113 37.60 -9.81 -29.18
CA PHE A 113 36.90 -10.04 -27.93
C PHE A 113 35.45 -10.47 -28.19
N TRP A 114 34.71 -9.71 -29.00
CA TRP A 114 33.32 -10.05 -29.32
C TRP A 114 33.19 -11.33 -30.16
N LYS A 115 34.14 -11.61 -31.07
CA LYS A 115 34.18 -12.89 -31.80
C LYS A 115 34.41 -14.07 -30.86
N ALA A 116 35.29 -13.92 -29.88
CA ALA A 116 35.51 -14.92 -28.84
C ALA A 116 34.29 -15.07 -27.93
N PHE A 117 33.69 -13.96 -27.52
CA PHE A 117 32.56 -13.90 -26.59
C PHE A 117 31.29 -14.51 -27.19
N ARG A 118 31.04 -14.29 -28.50
CA ARG A 118 29.88 -14.85 -29.22
C ARG A 118 30.05 -16.32 -29.61
N ASN A 119 31.27 -16.84 -29.58
CA ASN A 119 31.54 -18.25 -29.90
C ASN A 119 31.69 -19.05 -28.60
N MET A 120 30.65 -19.79 -28.21
CA MET A 120 30.64 -20.58 -26.97
C MET A 120 31.88 -21.49 -26.84
N ILE A 121 32.39 -22.05 -27.94
CA ILE A 121 33.56 -22.92 -27.93
C ILE A 121 34.81 -22.10 -27.61
N ILE A 122 35.00 -20.96 -28.27
CA ILE A 122 36.14 -20.07 -28.02
C ILE A 122 36.06 -19.48 -26.61
N PHE A 123 34.89 -19.02 -26.17
CA PHE A 123 34.69 -18.53 -24.81
C PHE A 123 35.05 -19.60 -23.78
N LYS A 124 34.50 -20.82 -23.92
CA LYS A 124 34.85 -21.94 -23.02
C LYS A 124 36.34 -22.24 -23.06
N ASN A 125 37.00 -22.19 -24.21
CA ASN A 125 38.43 -22.45 -24.33
C ASN A 125 39.32 -21.35 -23.74
N ILE A 126 38.92 -20.08 -23.86
CA ILE A 126 39.68 -18.94 -23.32
C ILE A 126 39.50 -18.85 -21.80
N PHE A 127 38.27 -19.03 -21.32
CA PHE A 127 37.92 -18.83 -19.91
C PHE A 127 37.96 -20.12 -19.07
N SER A 128 38.23 -21.29 -19.65
CA SER A 128 38.39 -22.56 -18.93
C SER A 128 39.46 -22.53 -17.82
N ASN A 129 40.45 -21.64 -17.96
CA ASN A 129 41.57 -21.52 -17.03
C ASN A 129 41.33 -20.53 -15.87
N PHE A 130 40.21 -19.80 -15.85
CA PHE A 130 39.90 -18.88 -14.74
C PHE A 130 39.42 -19.67 -13.51
N LYS A 131 40.20 -19.62 -12.42
CA LYS A 131 39.90 -20.33 -11.16
C LYS A 131 38.60 -19.90 -10.47
N SER A 132 38.01 -18.76 -10.85
CA SER A 132 36.72 -18.33 -10.28
C SER A 132 35.57 -19.10 -10.93
N LYS A 133 35.16 -20.23 -10.32
CA LYS A 133 33.93 -20.98 -10.67
C LYS A 133 32.62 -20.19 -10.49
N GLN A 134 32.67 -18.89 -10.18
CA GLN A 134 31.49 -18.10 -9.87
C GLN A 134 30.65 -17.72 -11.10
N PHE A 135 31.23 -17.72 -12.31
CA PHE A 135 30.50 -17.32 -13.52
C PHE A 135 30.92 -18.16 -14.73
N GLY A 136 30.00 -18.96 -15.29
CA GLY A 136 30.13 -19.68 -16.55
C GLY A 136 29.43 -18.96 -17.70
N TYR A 137 29.63 -19.44 -18.94
CA TYR A 137 28.90 -18.93 -20.12
C TYR A 137 27.37 -18.98 -19.93
N HIS A 138 26.89 -19.91 -19.10
CA HIS A 138 25.47 -20.01 -18.73
C HIS A 138 24.97 -18.86 -17.86
N ASP A 139 25.84 -18.09 -17.21
CA ASP A 139 25.46 -16.88 -16.46
C ASP A 139 25.32 -15.66 -17.38
N LEU A 140 25.81 -15.74 -18.61
CA LEU A 140 25.53 -14.78 -19.69
C LEU A 140 24.21 -15.07 -20.41
N ILE A 141 23.56 -16.17 -20.04
CA ILE A 141 22.36 -16.69 -20.67
C ILE A 141 21.16 -16.38 -19.77
N GLY A 142 20.26 -15.50 -20.23
CA GLY A 142 19.17 -14.95 -19.43
C GLY A 142 19.53 -13.58 -18.84
N ILE A 143 18.52 -12.76 -18.55
CA ILE A 143 18.70 -11.45 -17.90
C ILE A 143 17.99 -11.51 -16.56
N ASN A 144 18.65 -12.07 -15.57
CA ASN A 144 18.20 -11.92 -14.19
C ASN A 144 18.68 -10.57 -13.62
N GLU A 145 18.11 -10.16 -12.49
CA GLU A 145 18.47 -8.90 -11.83
C GLU A 145 19.94 -8.86 -11.39
N ASN A 146 20.54 -10.03 -11.15
CA ASN A 146 21.96 -10.14 -10.82
C ASN A 146 22.84 -9.87 -12.04
N PHE A 147 22.50 -10.32 -13.25
CA PHE A 147 23.25 -10.03 -14.47
C PHE A 147 23.38 -8.52 -14.70
N LEU A 148 22.26 -7.80 -14.62
CA LEU A 148 22.23 -6.35 -14.81
C LEU A 148 23.03 -5.59 -13.74
N LYS A 149 23.13 -6.14 -12.51
CA LYS A 149 23.91 -5.55 -11.41
C LYS A 149 25.37 -5.98 -11.38
N SER A 150 25.68 -7.17 -11.87
CA SER A 150 27.02 -7.80 -11.76
C SER A 150 27.96 -7.36 -12.89
N TYR A 151 27.42 -6.97 -14.05
CA TYR A 151 28.22 -6.52 -15.18
C TYR A 151 28.00 -5.03 -15.45
N SER A 152 29.06 -4.23 -15.32
CA SER A 152 29.04 -2.78 -15.63
C SER A 152 28.73 -2.49 -17.10
N ASN A 153 29.01 -3.44 -18.00
CA ASN A 153 28.70 -3.41 -19.43
C ASN A 153 27.49 -4.29 -19.82
N SER A 154 26.69 -4.75 -18.85
CA SER A 154 25.48 -5.58 -19.11
C SER A 154 24.58 -4.97 -20.18
N LEU A 155 24.44 -3.65 -20.18
CA LEU A 155 23.63 -2.90 -21.16
C LEU A 155 24.13 -3.08 -22.60
N GLU A 156 25.45 -2.96 -22.81
CA GLU A 156 26.06 -3.11 -24.14
C GLU A 156 25.94 -4.56 -24.62
N ILE A 157 26.10 -5.53 -23.71
CA ILE A 157 25.88 -6.95 -24.03
C ILE A 157 24.43 -7.18 -24.50
N ILE A 158 23.44 -6.62 -23.81
CA ILE A 158 22.03 -6.76 -24.18
C ILE A 158 21.74 -6.05 -25.51
N LYS A 159 22.23 -4.82 -25.71
CA LYS A 159 22.09 -4.07 -26.96
C LYS A 159 22.67 -4.82 -28.15
N ASP A 160 23.88 -5.36 -27.98
CA ASP A 160 24.58 -6.07 -29.03
C ASP A 160 23.83 -7.35 -29.43
N ASN A 161 23.23 -8.04 -28.45
CA ASN A 161 22.38 -9.20 -28.70
C ASN A 161 21.07 -8.84 -29.41
N ILE A 162 20.44 -7.73 -29.03
CA ILE A 162 19.23 -7.22 -29.70
C ILE A 162 19.54 -6.83 -31.15
N LYS A 163 20.62 -6.09 -31.39
CA LYS A 163 21.05 -5.69 -32.74
C LYS A 163 21.49 -6.86 -33.61
N GLY A 164 22.15 -7.86 -33.02
CA GLY A 164 22.64 -9.04 -33.74
C GLY A 164 21.53 -9.99 -34.20
N ASN A 165 20.28 -9.78 -33.76
CA ASN A 165 19.19 -10.72 -33.91
C ASN A 165 19.52 -12.12 -33.33
N ILE A 166 20.42 -12.18 -32.34
CA ILE A 166 20.82 -13.40 -31.59
C ILE A 166 20.01 -13.46 -30.29
N ASN A 167 18.81 -12.87 -30.30
CA ASN A 167 17.98 -12.61 -29.13
C ASN A 167 17.66 -13.85 -28.29
N HIS A 168 17.60 -15.00 -28.95
CA HIS A 168 17.14 -16.26 -28.39
C HIS A 168 18.03 -16.78 -27.24
N GLN A 169 19.27 -16.29 -27.13
CA GLN A 169 20.18 -16.77 -26.09
C GLN A 169 20.08 -15.96 -24.80
N ILE A 170 19.88 -14.64 -24.88
CA ILE A 170 19.88 -13.74 -23.72
C ILE A 170 18.47 -13.42 -23.20
N ILE A 171 17.51 -13.11 -24.09
CA ILE A 171 16.12 -12.83 -23.70
C ILE A 171 15.32 -14.11 -23.91
N ARG A 172 15.16 -14.90 -22.85
CA ARG A 172 14.53 -16.24 -22.88
C ARG A 172 13.13 -16.28 -22.31
N SER A 173 12.80 -15.29 -21.50
CA SER A 173 11.57 -15.21 -20.76
C SER A 173 11.06 -13.78 -20.73
N VAL A 174 9.76 -13.65 -20.57
CA VAL A 174 9.13 -12.36 -20.31
C VAL A 174 9.76 -11.64 -19.12
N ASN A 175 10.20 -12.40 -18.10
CA ASN A 175 10.86 -11.83 -16.93
C ASN A 175 12.18 -11.15 -17.27
N ASP A 176 12.89 -11.59 -18.31
CA ASP A 176 14.12 -10.94 -18.77
C ASP A 176 13.82 -9.51 -19.28
N ILE A 177 12.75 -9.35 -20.07
CA ILE A 177 12.27 -8.04 -20.53
C ILE A 177 11.79 -7.20 -19.35
N VAL A 178 11.08 -7.80 -18.39
CA VAL A 178 10.64 -7.10 -17.17
C VAL A 178 11.85 -6.61 -16.36
N ASN A 179 12.92 -7.41 -16.24
CA ASN A 179 14.15 -7.03 -15.54
C ASN A 179 14.88 -5.89 -16.26
N ILE A 180 14.91 -5.90 -17.60
CA ILE A 180 15.38 -4.78 -18.43
C ILE A 180 14.57 -3.52 -18.10
N ILE A 181 13.23 -3.58 -18.18
CA ILE A 181 12.33 -2.44 -17.90
C ILE A 181 12.51 -1.95 -16.46
N LYS A 182 12.71 -2.85 -15.50
CA LYS A 182 12.92 -2.49 -14.09
C LYS A 182 14.24 -1.73 -13.88
N THR A 183 15.27 -2.04 -14.65
CA THR A 183 16.62 -1.52 -14.43
C THR A 183 16.89 -0.24 -15.24
N LEU A 184 16.45 -0.19 -16.50
CA LEU A 184 16.82 0.88 -17.44
C LEU A 184 15.84 2.05 -17.41
N LYS A 185 15.89 2.85 -16.35
CA LYS A 185 14.97 3.97 -16.10
C LYS A 185 15.49 5.36 -16.49
N LYS A 186 16.77 5.47 -16.87
CA LYS A 186 17.41 6.76 -17.16
C LYS A 186 16.88 7.31 -18.49
N LYS A 187 16.52 8.61 -18.51
CA LYS A 187 16.04 9.29 -19.72
C LYS A 187 17.23 9.91 -20.45
N ASP A 188 17.90 9.12 -21.27
CA ASP A 188 18.93 9.55 -22.22
C ASP A 188 18.68 8.95 -23.61
N ASN A 189 19.34 9.52 -24.63
CA ASN A 189 19.17 9.10 -26.03
C ASN A 189 19.52 7.63 -26.25
N GLU A 190 20.48 7.13 -25.48
CA GLU A 190 20.95 5.76 -25.51
C GLU A 190 19.88 4.77 -25.03
N THR A 191 19.25 5.05 -23.88
CA THR A 191 18.13 4.25 -23.34
C THR A 191 16.89 4.35 -24.23
N ILE A 192 16.61 5.53 -24.79
CA ILE A 192 15.51 5.73 -25.74
C ILE A 192 15.72 4.88 -27.00
N SER A 193 16.90 4.97 -27.62
CA SER A 193 17.26 4.17 -28.80
C SER A 193 17.21 2.67 -28.52
N PHE A 194 17.65 2.26 -27.33
CA PHE A 194 17.54 0.89 -26.87
C PHE A 194 16.09 0.39 -26.85
N TYR A 195 15.16 1.12 -26.23
CA TYR A 195 13.75 0.72 -26.18
C TYR A 195 13.11 0.66 -27.56
N THR A 196 13.40 1.63 -28.44
CA THR A 196 12.92 1.58 -29.83
C THR A 196 13.40 0.33 -30.56
N THR A 197 14.67 -0.05 -30.36
CA THR A 197 15.26 -1.27 -30.94
C THR A 197 14.64 -2.53 -30.32
N LEU A 198 14.45 -2.55 -29.01
CA LEU A 198 13.81 -3.65 -28.30
C LEU A 198 12.38 -3.87 -28.81
N PHE A 199 11.58 -2.80 -28.90
CA PHE A 199 10.19 -2.92 -29.36
C PHE A 199 10.12 -3.33 -30.83
N SER A 200 10.95 -2.77 -31.71
CA SER A 200 10.96 -3.18 -33.13
C SER A 200 11.35 -4.64 -33.34
N THR A 201 12.33 -5.11 -32.55
CA THR A 201 12.85 -6.47 -32.64
C THR A 201 11.82 -7.53 -32.19
N PHE A 202 10.97 -7.19 -31.21
CA PHE A 202 9.98 -8.10 -30.62
C PHE A 202 8.52 -7.76 -31.01
N SER A 203 8.31 -7.03 -32.11
CA SER A 203 6.98 -6.79 -32.71
C SER A 203 6.71 -7.72 -33.89
N SER A 204 5.46 -8.14 -34.12
CA SER A 204 5.08 -9.08 -35.21
C SER A 204 5.55 -8.64 -36.60
N SER A 205 5.54 -7.34 -36.86
CA SER A 205 5.80 -6.74 -38.18
C SER A 205 7.24 -6.91 -38.69
N SER A 206 8.19 -7.27 -37.82
CA SER A 206 9.59 -7.51 -38.21
C SER A 206 9.84 -8.91 -38.79
N SER A 207 8.86 -9.81 -38.72
CA SER A 207 9.01 -11.22 -39.12
C SER A 207 8.52 -11.52 -40.55
N THR A 208 9.11 -10.89 -41.57
CA THR A 208 8.84 -11.21 -42.99
C THR A 208 9.66 -12.37 -43.56
N THR A 209 10.41 -13.11 -42.74
CA THR A 209 11.26 -14.22 -43.19
C THR A 209 10.75 -15.57 -42.69
N THR A 210 9.94 -16.18 -43.56
CA THR A 210 9.86 -17.59 -43.95
C THR A 210 10.31 -18.68 -42.94
N THR A 211 9.32 -19.48 -42.53
CA THR A 211 9.39 -20.94 -42.26
C THR A 211 9.88 -21.50 -40.91
N MET A 212 9.93 -20.72 -39.83
CA MET A 212 10.40 -21.20 -38.50
C MET A 212 9.54 -20.70 -37.30
N GLN A 213 8.21 -20.78 -37.40
CA GLN A 213 7.29 -20.02 -36.53
C GLN A 213 6.46 -20.82 -35.51
N SER A 214 6.46 -22.17 -35.49
CA SER A 214 5.40 -22.87 -34.74
C SER A 214 5.63 -23.17 -33.24
N THR A 215 6.76 -22.76 -32.65
CA THR A 215 6.88 -22.63 -31.17
C THR A 215 7.39 -21.28 -30.66
N LYS A 216 7.49 -20.25 -31.52
CA LYS A 216 7.76 -18.88 -31.05
C LYS A 216 6.61 -18.46 -30.14
N SER A 217 6.82 -18.58 -28.83
CA SER A 217 5.77 -18.39 -27.84
C SER A 217 5.15 -17.01 -28.06
N LEU A 218 3.82 -16.97 -28.28
CA LEU A 218 3.01 -15.74 -28.35
C LEU A 218 3.26 -14.76 -27.18
N ILE A 219 3.97 -15.22 -26.14
CA ILE A 219 4.23 -14.50 -24.90
C ILE A 219 5.21 -13.31 -25.08
N PHE A 220 5.99 -13.23 -26.17
CA PHE A 220 6.97 -12.14 -26.38
C PHE A 220 6.50 -10.99 -27.25
N GLN A 221 5.41 -11.15 -27.99
CA GLN A 221 5.03 -10.14 -28.98
C GLN A 221 4.42 -8.93 -28.26
N PHE A 222 5.12 -7.79 -28.38
CA PHE A 222 4.72 -6.55 -27.72
C PHE A 222 3.36 -6.04 -28.23
N ASP A 223 3.08 -6.22 -29.52
CA ASP A 223 1.84 -5.81 -30.19
C ASP A 223 0.66 -6.75 -29.96
N GLU A 224 0.90 -8.02 -29.59
CA GLU A 224 -0.17 -8.95 -29.19
C GLU A 224 -0.61 -8.76 -27.73
N ASN A 225 0.24 -8.15 -26.89
CA ASN A 225 0.02 -8.03 -25.45
C ASN A 225 0.20 -6.59 -24.93
N ILE A 226 -0.26 -5.61 -25.72
CA ILE A 226 -0.11 -4.16 -25.43
C ILE A 226 -0.50 -3.83 -23.99
N ASP A 227 -1.64 -4.33 -23.53
CA ASP A 227 -2.17 -4.03 -22.20
C ASP A 227 -1.28 -4.52 -21.06
N LEU A 228 -0.77 -5.74 -21.19
CA LEU A 228 0.10 -6.37 -20.21
C LEU A 228 1.45 -5.64 -20.11
N TRP A 229 1.98 -5.15 -21.23
CA TRP A 229 3.24 -4.40 -21.24
C TRP A 229 3.09 -2.99 -20.70
N ILE A 230 1.99 -2.29 -21.00
CA ILE A 230 1.63 -1.04 -20.32
C ILE A 230 1.59 -1.26 -18.81
N GLN A 231 0.88 -2.31 -18.36
CA GLN A 231 0.79 -2.65 -16.95
C GLN A 231 2.18 -2.84 -16.32
N ARG A 232 3.04 -3.64 -16.96
CA ARG A 232 4.40 -3.93 -16.47
C ARG A 232 5.28 -2.69 -16.41
N MET A 233 5.21 -1.79 -17.38
CA MET A 233 6.01 -0.56 -17.38
C MET A 233 5.55 0.41 -16.29
N ILE A 234 4.24 0.51 -16.05
CA ILE A 234 3.67 1.30 -14.95
C ILE A 234 4.08 0.70 -13.60
N LEU A 235 3.86 -0.59 -13.38
CA LEU A 235 4.20 -1.28 -12.11
C LEU A 235 5.69 -1.27 -11.79
N ASN A 236 6.56 -1.26 -12.81
CA ASN A 236 8.01 -1.12 -12.62
C ASN A 236 8.47 0.35 -12.56
N GLU A 237 7.56 1.31 -12.57
CA GLU A 237 7.81 2.74 -12.50
C GLU A 237 8.77 3.28 -13.59
N ASN A 238 8.71 2.73 -14.81
CA ASN A 238 9.58 3.13 -15.91
C ASN A 238 8.86 3.99 -16.95
N LEU A 239 8.87 5.31 -16.70
CA LEU A 239 8.31 6.31 -17.62
C LEU A 239 8.99 6.31 -19.00
N VAL A 240 10.29 6.01 -19.10
CA VAL A 240 11.02 6.06 -20.39
C VAL A 240 10.56 4.93 -21.30
N ALA A 241 10.47 3.71 -20.76
CA ALA A 241 9.93 2.56 -21.48
C ALA A 241 8.48 2.82 -21.92
N LEU A 242 7.63 3.30 -21.01
CA LEU A 242 6.22 3.59 -21.27
C LEU A 242 6.03 4.62 -22.40
N ASP A 243 6.77 5.73 -22.35
CA ASP A 243 6.70 6.78 -23.37
C ASP A 243 7.15 6.29 -24.75
N GLN A 244 8.25 5.52 -24.81
CA GLN A 244 8.70 4.93 -26.06
C GLN A 244 7.73 3.87 -26.59
N PHE A 245 7.10 3.10 -25.71
CA PHE A 245 6.13 2.08 -26.09
C PHE A 245 4.88 2.69 -26.73
N ILE A 246 4.32 3.73 -26.10
CA ILE A 246 3.16 4.48 -26.61
C ILE A 246 3.47 5.09 -27.98
N LYS A 247 4.65 5.72 -28.13
CA LYS A 247 5.07 6.33 -29.40
C LYS A 247 5.31 5.30 -30.50
N PHE A 248 5.99 4.20 -30.17
CA PHE A 248 6.35 3.16 -31.12
C PHE A 248 5.11 2.47 -31.70
N PHE A 249 4.16 2.06 -30.84
CA PHE A 249 2.94 1.38 -31.23
C PHE A 249 1.78 2.33 -31.58
N LYS A 250 2.01 3.66 -31.55
CA LYS A 250 0.98 4.69 -31.80
C LYS A 250 -0.29 4.46 -30.97
N ILE A 251 -0.13 4.11 -29.70
CA ILE A 251 -1.24 3.78 -28.80
C ILE A 251 -2.01 5.08 -28.51
N ASN A 252 -3.27 5.14 -28.91
CA ASN A 252 -4.11 6.30 -28.61
C ASN A 252 -4.46 6.37 -27.11
N SER A 253 -4.87 7.55 -26.66
CA SER A 253 -5.21 7.79 -25.25
C SER A 253 -6.34 6.89 -24.74
N ASP A 254 -7.30 6.52 -25.60
CA ASP A 254 -8.48 5.72 -25.21
C ASP A 254 -8.14 4.25 -24.94
N VAL A 255 -7.29 3.65 -25.77
CA VAL A 255 -6.76 2.29 -25.56
C VAL A 255 -5.93 2.26 -24.28
N LEU A 256 -5.04 3.25 -24.10
CA LEU A 256 -4.23 3.36 -22.89
C LEU A 256 -5.09 3.52 -21.62
N LYS A 257 -6.14 4.34 -21.70
CA LYS A 257 -7.10 4.54 -20.62
C LYS A 257 -7.84 3.25 -20.26
N LYS A 258 -8.35 2.51 -21.25
CA LYS A 258 -9.01 1.21 -21.03
C LYS A 258 -8.06 0.18 -20.43
N SER A 259 -6.81 0.17 -20.89
CA SER A 259 -5.74 -0.69 -20.38
C SER A 259 -5.45 -0.45 -18.90
N ILE A 260 -5.27 0.83 -18.52
CA ILE A 260 -5.05 1.25 -17.13
C ILE A 260 -6.26 0.86 -16.28
N GLU A 261 -7.49 1.11 -16.75
CA GLU A 261 -8.70 0.76 -16.02
C GLU A 261 -8.86 -0.75 -15.79
N MET A 262 -8.40 -1.58 -16.72
CA MET A 262 -8.48 -3.04 -16.61
C MET A 262 -7.37 -3.65 -15.74
N HIS A 263 -6.16 -3.08 -15.76
CA HIS A 263 -4.96 -3.76 -15.26
C HIS A 263 -4.22 -3.04 -14.13
N ILE A 264 -4.50 -1.76 -13.90
CA ILE A 264 -3.88 -0.98 -12.83
C ILE A 264 -4.90 -0.74 -11.73
N ASN A 265 -4.54 -1.11 -10.50
CA ASN A 265 -5.37 -0.76 -9.34
C ASN A 265 -5.29 0.76 -9.13
N PRO A 266 -6.40 1.48 -8.93
CA PRO A 266 -6.39 2.90 -8.57
C PRO A 266 -5.43 3.23 -7.42
N SER A 267 -5.29 2.32 -6.44
CA SER A 267 -4.38 2.49 -5.31
C SER A 267 -2.90 2.50 -5.68
N PHE A 268 -2.51 2.03 -6.86
CA PHE A 268 -1.14 2.12 -7.35
C PHE A 268 -0.65 3.58 -7.38
N PHE A 269 -1.52 4.49 -7.81
CA PHE A 269 -1.21 5.92 -7.82
C PHE A 269 -1.29 6.57 -6.44
N ASN A 270 -1.78 5.88 -5.39
CA ASN A 270 -1.76 6.40 -4.02
C ASN A 270 -0.40 6.21 -3.34
N VAL A 271 0.43 5.27 -3.83
CA VAL A 271 1.78 5.02 -3.28
C VAL A 271 2.79 5.86 -4.07
N PHE A 272 3.13 7.03 -3.52
CA PHE A 272 3.95 8.02 -4.22
C PHE A 272 5.45 7.75 -4.04
N SER A 273 5.98 6.86 -4.88
CA SER A 273 7.36 7.07 -5.34
C SER A 273 7.39 8.29 -6.27
N TYR A 274 8.53 8.98 -6.32
CA TYR A 274 8.73 10.08 -7.27
C TYR A 274 8.51 9.65 -8.74
N ASN A 275 8.78 8.39 -9.07
CA ASN A 275 8.59 7.86 -10.41
C ASN A 275 7.10 7.60 -10.71
N ASN A 276 6.32 7.12 -9.74
CA ASN A 276 4.87 6.94 -9.89
C ASN A 276 4.19 8.27 -10.16
N LEU A 277 4.60 9.34 -9.45
CA LEU A 277 4.07 10.67 -9.69
C LEU A 277 4.41 11.20 -11.09
N LYS A 278 5.64 10.94 -11.57
CA LYS A 278 6.03 11.25 -12.94
C LYS A 278 5.17 10.52 -13.98
N ILE A 279 4.91 9.23 -13.76
CA ILE A 279 4.06 8.42 -14.63
C ILE A 279 2.62 8.93 -14.61
N TYR A 280 2.07 9.21 -13.41
CA TYR A 280 0.75 9.80 -13.28
C TYR A 280 0.64 11.11 -14.06
N ASN A 281 1.56 12.05 -13.88
CA ASN A 281 1.51 13.31 -14.61
C ASN A 281 1.70 13.16 -16.11
N TYR A 282 2.56 12.22 -16.53
CA TYR A 282 2.71 11.89 -17.94
C TYR A 282 1.39 11.36 -18.53
N LEU A 283 0.77 10.35 -17.89
CA LEU A 283 -0.51 9.78 -18.31
C LEU A 283 -1.63 10.82 -18.30
N LYS A 284 -1.62 11.74 -17.31
CA LYS A 284 -2.54 12.87 -17.24
C LYS A 284 -2.35 13.81 -18.42
N SER A 285 -1.10 14.15 -18.77
CA SER A 285 -0.77 15.06 -19.87
C SER A 285 -1.20 14.56 -21.25
N ILE A 286 -1.37 13.24 -21.40
CA ILE A 286 -1.86 12.60 -22.63
C ILE A 286 -3.33 12.13 -22.49
N ASN A 287 -4.07 12.63 -21.51
CA ASN A 287 -5.48 12.30 -21.25
C ASN A 287 -5.78 10.79 -21.10
N ALA A 288 -4.82 10.01 -20.61
CA ALA A 288 -4.93 8.55 -20.52
C ALA A 288 -5.33 8.02 -19.14
N ILE A 289 -5.56 8.89 -18.15
CA ILE A 289 -6.01 8.43 -16.82
C ILE A 289 -7.53 8.19 -16.82
N PRO A 290 -7.99 7.00 -16.40
CA PRO A 290 -9.42 6.74 -16.23
C PRO A 290 -10.06 7.71 -15.23
N THR A 291 -11.29 8.16 -15.48
CA THR A 291 -12.05 9.00 -14.55
C THR A 291 -12.25 8.33 -13.19
N SER A 292 -12.31 6.99 -13.16
CA SER A 292 -12.33 6.17 -11.94
C SER A 292 -11.07 6.35 -11.08
N HIS A 293 -9.92 6.62 -11.71
CA HIS A 293 -8.63 6.82 -11.04
C HIS A 293 -8.39 8.30 -10.66
N ILE A 294 -8.96 9.25 -11.40
CA ILE A 294 -8.87 10.70 -11.09
C ILE A 294 -9.62 11.03 -9.78
N LYS A 295 -10.71 10.30 -9.47
CA LYS A 295 -11.58 10.57 -8.32
C LYS A 295 -11.01 10.13 -6.97
N GLN A 296 -9.97 9.30 -6.93
CA GLN A 296 -9.24 9.05 -5.68
C GLN A 296 -8.47 10.32 -5.31
N ARG A 297 -9.12 11.19 -4.52
CA ARG A 297 -8.52 12.43 -4.02
C ARG A 297 -7.20 12.09 -3.32
N PHE A 298 -6.15 12.86 -3.60
CA PHE A 298 -4.85 12.94 -2.90
C PHE A 298 -4.95 13.05 -1.35
N SER A 299 -6.16 13.13 -0.84
CA SER A 299 -6.52 13.24 0.56
C SER A 299 -6.38 11.96 1.41
N ASN A 300 -5.92 10.84 0.85
CA ASN A 300 -5.61 9.60 1.59
C ASN A 300 -4.11 9.25 1.53
N ILE A 301 -3.27 10.22 1.17
CA ILE A 301 -1.83 10.00 1.02
C ILE A 301 -1.21 10.02 2.40
N ASP A 302 -0.65 8.89 2.82
CA ASP A 302 0.28 8.87 3.95
C ASP A 302 1.59 9.51 3.48
N LEU A 303 1.66 10.83 3.64
CA LEU A 303 2.87 11.59 3.37
C LEU A 303 4.04 11.14 4.25
N SER A 304 3.80 10.45 5.37
CA SER A 304 4.89 10.04 6.27
C SER A 304 5.84 9.01 5.65
N GLU A 305 5.33 8.07 4.83
CA GLU A 305 6.17 7.11 4.10
C GLU A 305 6.90 7.76 2.91
N SER A 306 6.24 8.68 2.20
CA SER A 306 6.80 9.37 1.03
C SER A 306 7.73 10.54 1.38
N LEU A 307 7.67 11.04 2.62
CA LEU A 307 8.54 12.06 3.20
C LEU A 307 9.60 11.47 4.16
N SER A 308 9.81 10.15 4.17
CA SER A 308 10.93 9.53 4.89
C SER A 308 12.23 10.31 4.65
N PHE A 309 12.98 10.59 5.72
CA PHE A 309 14.20 11.43 5.73
C PHE A 309 15.26 11.00 4.70
N ASP A 310 15.18 9.78 4.16
CA ASP A 310 16.05 9.28 3.09
C ASP A 310 15.83 9.96 1.72
N TYR A 311 14.74 10.71 1.53
CA TYR A 311 14.50 11.46 0.29
C TYR A 311 15.32 12.74 0.22
N LYS A 312 16.28 12.79 -0.73
CA LYS A 312 17.00 14.02 -1.09
C LYS A 312 15.98 15.15 -1.34
N PHE A 313 16.07 16.27 -0.61
CA PHE A 313 15.20 17.46 -0.67
C PHE A 313 14.81 17.90 -2.10
N LYS A 314 15.74 17.82 -3.05
CA LYS A 314 15.52 18.07 -4.49
C LYS A 314 14.39 17.22 -5.11
N ARG A 315 14.20 15.98 -4.67
CA ARG A 315 13.09 15.12 -5.10
C ARG A 315 11.77 15.59 -4.51
N LEU A 316 11.73 16.03 -3.25
CA LEU A 316 10.53 16.59 -2.63
C LEU A 316 10.01 17.81 -3.39
N ILE A 317 10.89 18.78 -3.68
CA ILE A 317 10.52 19.96 -4.51
C ILE A 317 10.00 19.53 -5.89
N LYS A 318 10.67 18.55 -6.53
CA LYS A 318 10.22 18.06 -7.85
C LYS A 318 8.88 17.33 -7.77
N SER A 319 8.61 16.56 -6.71
CA SER A 319 7.31 15.93 -6.48
C SER A 319 6.23 16.99 -6.27
N TYR A 320 6.55 18.01 -5.50
CA TYR A 320 5.64 19.12 -5.25
C TYR A 320 5.27 19.87 -6.54
N LYS A 321 6.26 20.24 -7.36
CA LYS A 321 6.05 20.88 -8.68
C LYS A 321 5.21 20.02 -9.63
N LEU A 322 5.19 18.70 -9.42
CA LEU A 322 4.37 17.76 -10.17
C LEU A 322 2.92 17.69 -9.61
N LEU A 323 2.73 17.73 -8.29
CA LEU A 323 1.40 17.68 -7.66
C LEU A 323 0.60 18.97 -7.85
N VAL A 324 1.29 20.11 -7.75
CA VAL A 324 0.72 21.45 -7.89
C VAL A 324 0.64 21.76 -9.37
N ASP A 325 -0.45 21.34 -10.01
CA ASP A 325 -0.73 21.65 -11.40
C ASP A 325 -1.07 23.14 -11.55
N PRO A 326 -0.18 23.98 -12.12
CA PRO A 326 -0.40 25.42 -12.18
C PRO A 326 -1.63 25.78 -13.00
N THR A 327 -2.06 24.91 -13.92
CA THR A 327 -3.25 25.16 -14.75
C THR A 327 -4.55 25.16 -13.95
N LYS A 328 -4.66 24.29 -12.94
CA LYS A 328 -5.83 24.26 -12.04
C LYS A 328 -5.95 25.51 -11.18
N PHE A 329 -4.82 26.11 -10.77
CA PHE A 329 -4.85 27.34 -9.99
C PHE A 329 -5.29 28.54 -10.84
N LYS A 330 -4.89 28.57 -12.12
CA LYS A 330 -5.36 29.60 -13.05
C LYS A 330 -6.87 29.51 -13.26
N GLU A 331 -7.38 28.30 -13.49
CA GLU A 331 -8.82 28.04 -13.66
C GLU A 331 -9.62 28.39 -12.39
N ILE A 332 -9.12 28.06 -11.19
CA ILE A 332 -9.75 28.44 -9.92
C ILE A 332 -9.74 29.97 -9.71
N ARG A 333 -8.65 30.66 -10.05
CA ARG A 333 -8.61 32.14 -10.00
C ARG A 333 -9.59 32.76 -10.98
N GLU A 334 -9.67 32.25 -12.21
CA GLU A 334 -10.60 32.74 -13.24
C GLU A 334 -12.05 32.51 -12.82
N ILE A 335 -12.39 31.34 -12.26
CA ILE A 335 -13.72 31.03 -11.71
C ILE A 335 -14.05 31.93 -10.53
N HIS A 336 -13.09 32.15 -9.61
CA HIS A 336 -13.30 33.04 -8.47
C HIS A 336 -13.51 34.49 -8.92
N GLN A 337 -12.73 34.96 -9.89
CA GLN A 337 -12.86 36.31 -10.44
C GLN A 337 -14.18 36.50 -11.19
N GLN A 338 -14.65 35.48 -11.93
CA GLN A 338 -15.99 35.47 -12.52
C GLN A 338 -17.10 35.48 -11.46
N GLN A 339 -16.98 34.68 -10.40
CA GLN A 339 -17.94 34.68 -9.29
C GLN A 339 -18.01 36.03 -8.57
N GLN A 340 -16.85 36.67 -8.35
CA GLN A 340 -16.77 37.98 -7.71
C GLN A 340 -17.45 39.07 -8.56
N GLN A 341 -17.27 39.03 -9.89
CA GLN A 341 -17.99 39.92 -10.82
C GLN A 341 -19.50 39.66 -10.83
N GLN A 342 -19.91 38.39 -10.81
CA GLN A 342 -21.33 38.01 -10.76
C GLN A 342 -22.00 38.48 -9.45
N GLN A 343 -21.27 38.45 -8.34
CA GLN A 343 -21.75 38.96 -7.06
C GLN A 343 -21.85 40.48 -7.01
N GLN A 344 -20.89 41.21 -7.58
CA GLN A 344 -21.01 42.67 -7.68
C GLN A 344 -22.26 43.07 -8.49
N GLN A 345 -22.58 42.34 -9.57
CA GLN A 345 -23.82 42.55 -10.31
C GLN A 345 -25.07 42.22 -9.48
N GLN A 346 -25.08 41.11 -8.73
CA GLN A 346 -26.20 40.78 -7.85
C GLN A 346 -26.39 41.78 -6.70
N GLN A 347 -25.30 42.28 -6.10
CA GLN A 347 -25.37 43.32 -5.06
C GLN A 347 -25.89 44.65 -5.61
N GLN A 348 -25.50 45.05 -6.82
CA GLN A 348 -26.05 46.25 -7.47
C GLN A 348 -27.55 46.10 -7.77
N GLN A 349 -28.00 44.93 -8.23
CA GLN A 349 -29.43 44.68 -8.43
C GLN A 349 -30.21 44.67 -7.11
N GLN A 350 -29.66 44.09 -6.03
CA GLN A 350 -30.30 44.14 -4.71
C GLN A 350 -30.35 45.55 -4.14
N GLN A 351 -29.31 46.37 -4.31
CA GLN A 351 -29.33 47.78 -3.89
C GLN A 351 -30.34 48.60 -4.69
N GLN A 352 -30.49 48.37 -6.00
CA GLN A 352 -31.52 49.02 -6.79
C GLN A 352 -32.93 48.62 -6.32
N GLN A 353 -33.18 47.32 -6.09
CA GLN A 353 -34.48 46.88 -5.56
C GLN A 353 -34.78 47.43 -4.15
N GLN A 354 -33.77 47.50 -3.29
CA GLN A 354 -33.93 48.12 -1.97
C GLN A 354 -34.20 49.62 -2.07
N GLN A 355 -33.49 50.36 -2.92
CA GLN A 355 -33.77 51.79 -3.15
C GLN A 355 -35.17 52.02 -3.74
N GLU A 356 -35.63 51.16 -4.65
CA GLU A 356 -36.99 51.24 -5.21
C GLU A 356 -38.06 50.94 -4.15
N GLN A 357 -37.85 49.91 -3.32
CA GLN A 357 -38.75 49.63 -2.20
C GLN A 357 -38.75 50.74 -1.16
N GLN A 358 -37.59 51.31 -0.85
CA GLN A 358 -37.45 52.41 0.10
C GLN A 358 -38.09 53.68 -0.44
N LYS A 359 -37.95 53.98 -1.74
CA LYS A 359 -38.69 55.06 -2.41
C LYS A 359 -40.20 54.85 -2.39
N GLN A 360 -40.68 53.63 -2.62
CA GLN A 360 -42.10 53.33 -2.52
C GLN A 360 -42.62 53.43 -1.08
N GLN A 361 -41.81 53.03 -0.09
CA GLN A 361 -42.14 53.20 1.32
C GLN A 361 -42.15 54.66 1.74
N GLU A 362 -41.13 55.44 1.35
CA GLU A 362 -41.06 56.89 1.58
C GLU A 362 -42.19 57.63 0.86
N GLN A 363 -42.56 57.25 -0.36
CA GLN A 363 -43.73 57.82 -1.03
C GLN A 363 -45.02 57.50 -0.30
N LYS A 364 -45.22 56.25 0.14
CA LYS A 364 -46.39 55.89 0.96
C LYS A 364 -46.40 56.61 2.30
N GLN A 365 -45.23 56.76 2.92
CA GLN A 365 -45.08 57.41 4.21
C GLN A 365 -45.24 58.93 4.10
N GLN A 366 -44.75 59.57 3.03
CA GLN A 366 -45.03 60.97 2.73
C GLN A 366 -46.49 61.20 2.40
N GLN A 367 -47.12 60.30 1.65
CA GLN A 367 -48.53 60.42 1.31
C GLN A 367 -49.39 60.24 2.56
N GLN A 368 -49.00 59.35 3.48
CA GLN A 368 -49.62 59.24 4.78
C GLN A 368 -49.31 60.39 5.72
N GLU A 369 -48.09 60.91 5.77
CA GLU A 369 -47.76 62.08 6.58
C GLU A 369 -48.48 63.32 6.04
N GLN A 370 -48.71 63.41 4.72
CA GLN A 370 -49.57 64.46 4.15
C GLN A 370 -51.04 64.26 4.52
N GLU A 371 -51.59 63.04 4.45
CA GLU A 371 -52.97 62.77 4.89
C GLU A 371 -53.12 62.98 6.40
N GLN A 372 -52.12 62.60 7.18
CA GLN A 372 -52.10 62.75 8.64
C GLN A 372 -51.84 64.21 9.03
N GLN A 373 -51.00 64.96 8.31
CA GLN A 373 -50.88 66.42 8.47
C GLN A 373 -52.14 67.15 8.02
N GLN A 374 -52.82 66.71 6.97
CA GLN A 374 -54.11 67.31 6.57
C GLN A 374 -55.18 67.02 7.61
N GLN A 375 -55.26 65.79 8.13
CA GLN A 375 -56.16 65.46 9.23
C GLN A 375 -55.80 66.20 10.52
N GLN A 376 -54.50 66.33 10.82
CA GLN A 376 -54.02 67.02 12.02
C GLN A 376 -54.13 68.53 11.90
N GLN A 377 -54.02 69.11 10.69
CA GLN A 377 -54.38 70.51 10.40
C GLN A 377 -55.88 70.73 10.44
N GLN A 378 -56.71 69.80 9.98
CA GLN A 378 -58.16 69.90 10.14
C GLN A 378 -58.57 69.78 11.61
N GLN A 379 -57.94 68.87 12.36
CA GLN A 379 -58.15 68.76 13.81
C GLN A 379 -57.58 69.96 14.57
N GLN A 380 -56.43 70.52 14.17
CA GLN A 380 -55.89 71.74 14.78
C GLN A 380 -56.69 72.97 14.38
N GLN A 381 -57.24 73.05 13.17
CA GLN A 381 -58.18 74.12 12.82
C GLN A 381 -59.46 73.98 13.60
N GLN A 382 -60.03 72.78 13.73
CA GLN A 382 -61.20 72.57 14.59
C GLN A 382 -60.89 72.83 16.07
N GLN A 383 -59.72 72.43 16.58
CA GLN A 383 -59.30 72.72 17.95
C GLN A 383 -58.94 74.20 18.16
N GLN A 384 -58.38 74.90 17.17
CA GLN A 384 -58.14 76.34 17.24
C GLN A 384 -59.43 77.13 17.10
N GLN A 385 -60.40 76.65 16.33
CA GLN A 385 -61.71 77.27 16.22
C GLN A 385 -62.50 77.03 17.52
N GLN A 386 -62.43 75.83 18.11
CA GLN A 386 -62.98 75.55 19.44
C GLN A 386 -62.22 76.28 20.56
N GLN A 387 -60.90 76.42 20.47
CA GLN A 387 -60.13 77.21 21.45
C GLN A 387 -60.34 78.70 21.26
N GLN A 388 -60.51 79.23 20.04
CA GLN A 388 -60.88 80.62 19.82
C GLN A 388 -62.30 80.90 20.28
N GLU A 389 -63.25 79.97 20.08
CA GLU A 389 -64.60 80.09 20.64
C GLU A 389 -64.58 79.96 22.17
N GLN A 390 -63.77 79.05 22.75
CA GLN A 390 -63.62 78.95 24.21
C GLN A 390 -62.85 80.12 24.81
N GLN A 391 -61.88 80.70 24.10
CA GLN A 391 -61.05 81.81 24.56
C GLN A 391 -61.76 83.15 24.33
N GLN A 392 -62.58 83.29 23.29
CA GLN A 392 -63.55 84.38 23.19
C GLN A 392 -64.65 84.23 24.25
N GLN A 393 -65.15 83.04 24.54
CA GLN A 393 -66.09 82.85 25.65
C GLN A 393 -65.44 83.09 27.03
N GLN A 394 -64.16 82.75 27.22
CA GLN A 394 -63.43 83.04 28.46
C GLN A 394 -63.00 84.51 28.59
N GLU A 395 -62.62 85.18 27.49
CA GLU A 395 -62.34 86.63 27.50
C GLU A 395 -63.62 87.45 27.66
N GLN A 396 -64.75 86.98 27.11
CA GLN A 396 -66.04 87.61 27.31
C GLN A 396 -66.57 87.36 28.73
N GLN A 397 -66.35 86.18 29.32
CA GLN A 397 -66.62 85.92 30.74
C GLN A 397 -65.65 86.63 31.70
N GLN A 398 -64.38 86.84 31.33
CA GLN A 398 -63.43 87.59 32.15
C GLN A 398 -63.64 89.10 32.05
N GLN A 399 -64.07 89.63 30.90
CA GLN A 399 -64.48 91.04 30.77
C GLN A 399 -65.81 91.31 31.49
N GLU A 400 -66.76 90.37 31.48
CA GLU A 400 -67.97 90.48 32.30
C GLU A 400 -67.66 90.37 33.80
N GLN A 401 -66.72 89.50 34.22
CA GLN A 401 -66.30 89.43 35.63
C GLN A 401 -65.48 90.64 36.11
N GLN A 402 -64.70 91.29 35.23
CA GLN A 402 -63.98 92.52 35.58
C GLN A 402 -64.89 93.76 35.60
N GLN A 403 -65.92 93.81 34.74
CA GLN A 403 -66.96 94.83 34.81
C GLN A 403 -67.91 94.63 36.00
N GLU A 404 -68.21 93.39 36.41
CA GLU A 404 -68.98 93.11 37.63
C GLU A 404 -68.21 93.46 38.91
N GLN A 405 -66.88 93.35 38.92
CA GLN A 405 -66.06 93.75 40.07
C GLN A 405 -65.88 95.27 40.20
N GLU A 406 -65.83 96.01 39.09
CA GLU A 406 -65.85 97.48 39.11
C GLU A 406 -67.26 98.06 39.35
N GLN A 407 -68.33 97.37 38.94
CA GLN A 407 -69.71 97.75 39.29
C GLN A 407 -70.06 97.42 40.75
N GLN A 408 -69.54 96.35 41.35
CA GLN A 408 -69.76 96.06 42.77
C GLN A 408 -69.10 97.08 43.71
N GLN A 409 -68.05 97.77 43.27
CA GLN A 409 -67.45 98.87 44.05
C GLN A 409 -68.19 100.21 43.88
N GLN A 410 -68.99 100.36 42.82
CA GLN A 410 -69.92 101.48 42.65
C GLN A 410 -71.28 101.21 43.31
N GLN A 411 -71.68 99.95 43.48
CA GLN A 411 -72.93 99.57 44.14
C GLN A 411 -72.93 99.73 45.66
N GLN A 412 -71.77 99.75 46.33
CA GLN A 412 -71.72 100.11 47.76
C GLN A 412 -71.97 101.60 48.06
N GLN A 413 -71.94 102.47 47.04
CA GLN A 413 -72.39 103.86 47.17
C GLN A 413 -73.87 104.06 46.78
N GLU A 414 -74.49 103.10 46.09
CA GLU A 414 -75.94 103.11 45.79
C GLU A 414 -76.78 102.24 46.74
N GLU A 415 -76.15 101.31 47.49
CA GLU A 415 -76.81 100.47 48.52
C GLU A 415 -77.47 101.27 49.65
N GLN A 416 -77.08 102.53 49.88
CA GLN A 416 -77.73 103.40 50.88
C GLN A 416 -78.94 104.19 50.34
N GLN A 417 -79.20 104.18 49.03
CA GLN A 417 -80.40 104.77 48.42
C GLN A 417 -81.39 103.74 47.89
N GLN A 418 -80.96 102.50 47.67
CA GLN A 418 -81.83 101.41 47.20
C GLN A 418 -82.46 100.54 48.29
N GLU A 419 -81.98 100.60 49.54
CA GLU A 419 -82.60 99.87 50.67
C GLU A 419 -84.07 100.30 50.94
N GLN A 420 -84.50 101.46 50.44
CA GLN A 420 -85.90 101.91 50.53
C GLN A 420 -86.77 101.54 49.30
N GLN A 421 -86.16 101.12 48.19
CA GLN A 421 -86.83 100.51 47.03
C GLN A 421 -86.79 98.96 47.06
N GLN A 422 -85.90 98.40 47.88
CA GLN A 422 -85.61 96.96 48.02
C GLN A 422 -86.77 96.09 48.52
N GLN A 423 -87.82 96.66 49.12
CA GLN A 423 -88.99 95.86 49.53
C GLN A 423 -90.08 95.78 48.46
N GLN A 424 -90.09 96.64 47.45
CA GLN A 424 -91.09 96.61 46.38
C GLN A 424 -90.59 95.90 45.11
N GLN A 425 -89.27 95.88 44.87
CA GLN A 425 -88.67 95.11 43.77
C GLN A 425 -88.48 93.61 44.09
N GLN A 426 -88.50 93.22 45.37
CA GLN A 426 -88.35 91.82 45.78
C GLN A 426 -89.53 90.91 45.37
N GLN A 427 -90.67 91.49 44.97
CA GLN A 427 -91.78 90.73 44.38
C GLN A 427 -91.76 90.68 42.84
N GLN A 428 -91.00 91.58 42.18
CA GLN A 428 -90.85 91.58 40.73
C GLN A 428 -89.62 90.76 40.28
N GLN A 429 -88.57 90.71 41.10
CA GLN A 429 -87.41 89.85 40.86
C GLN A 429 -87.71 88.35 40.99
N GLN A 430 -88.75 87.94 41.73
CA GLN A 430 -89.15 86.53 41.79
C GLN A 430 -89.85 86.03 40.53
N GLN A 431 -90.31 86.93 39.65
CA GLN A 431 -90.94 86.57 38.37
C GLN A 431 -89.92 86.56 37.22
N GLU A 432 -88.95 87.48 37.22
CA GLU A 432 -87.83 87.47 36.26
C GLU A 432 -86.83 86.34 36.52
N GLN A 433 -86.66 85.90 37.77
CA GLN A 433 -85.79 84.76 38.10
C GLN A 433 -86.37 83.41 37.63
N GLN A 434 -87.69 83.31 37.44
CA GLN A 434 -88.35 82.12 36.88
C GLN A 434 -88.33 82.09 35.34
N GLU A 435 -88.35 83.24 34.66
CA GLU A 435 -88.17 83.31 33.21
C GLU A 435 -86.69 83.15 32.80
N GLN A 436 -85.74 83.62 33.62
CA GLN A 436 -84.31 83.37 33.38
C GLN A 436 -83.92 81.90 33.58
N GLU A 437 -84.45 81.20 34.60
CA GLU A 437 -84.21 79.76 34.76
C GLU A 437 -84.81 78.93 33.62
N GLN A 438 -85.96 79.33 33.05
CA GLN A 438 -86.58 78.60 31.94
C GLN A 438 -85.86 78.83 30.60
N GLN A 439 -85.28 80.02 30.38
CA GLN A 439 -84.42 80.27 29.21
C GLN A 439 -83.03 79.62 29.35
N GLN A 440 -82.46 79.55 30.56
CA GLN A 440 -81.20 78.84 30.81
C GLN A 440 -81.36 77.32 30.63
N GLN A 441 -82.50 76.74 31.01
CA GLN A 441 -82.75 75.30 30.81
C GLN A 441 -82.95 74.94 29.34
N GLN A 442 -83.48 75.84 28.52
CA GLN A 442 -83.65 75.61 27.08
C GLN A 442 -82.32 75.78 26.30
N GLN A 443 -81.44 76.69 26.73
CA GLN A 443 -80.07 76.77 26.20
C GLN A 443 -79.19 75.59 26.62
N GLN A 444 -79.37 75.05 27.84
CA GLN A 444 -78.65 73.85 28.29
C GLN A 444 -79.08 72.59 27.52
N GLN A 445 -80.36 72.46 27.14
CA GLN A 445 -80.82 71.34 26.32
C GLN A 445 -80.32 71.42 24.86
N GLN A 446 -80.20 72.62 24.29
CA GLN A 446 -79.62 72.78 22.94
C GLN A 446 -78.10 72.53 22.93
N GLN A 447 -77.37 72.94 23.98
CA GLN A 447 -75.95 72.61 24.11
C GLN A 447 -75.70 71.10 24.33
N GLN A 448 -76.56 70.40 25.08
CA GLN A 448 -76.44 68.94 25.23
C GLN A 448 -76.71 68.18 23.92
N GLN A 449 -77.64 68.65 23.08
CA GLN A 449 -77.92 68.01 21.79
C GLN A 449 -76.79 68.23 20.76
N GLN A 450 -76.15 69.41 20.76
CA GLN A 450 -74.96 69.66 19.93
C GLN A 450 -73.72 68.88 20.40
N GLN A 451 -73.53 68.70 21.72
CA GLN A 451 -72.46 67.85 22.24
C GLN A 451 -72.64 66.37 21.90
N GLN A 452 -73.88 65.87 21.89
CA GLN A 452 -74.15 64.47 21.52
C GLN A 452 -73.94 64.20 20.02
N GLN A 453 -74.23 65.18 19.15
CA GLN A 453 -73.98 65.05 17.72
C GLN A 453 -72.48 65.15 17.37
N GLN A 454 -71.70 65.98 18.08
CA GLN A 454 -70.24 65.99 17.94
C GLN A 454 -69.57 64.71 18.45
N GLN A 455 -70.07 64.10 19.53
CA GLN A 455 -69.53 62.81 20.01
C GLN A 455 -69.78 61.67 19.02
N GLN A 456 -70.92 61.66 18.33
CA GLN A 456 -71.23 60.61 17.35
C GLN A 456 -70.40 60.74 16.07
N GLN A 457 -70.07 61.96 15.64
CA GLN A 457 -69.16 62.18 14.51
C GLN A 457 -67.70 61.84 14.86
N GLN A 458 -67.25 62.10 16.09
CA GLN A 458 -65.91 61.66 16.54
C GLN A 458 -65.78 60.14 16.62
N GLN A 459 -66.83 59.41 17.03
CA GLN A 459 -66.78 57.95 17.09
C GLN A 459 -66.73 57.30 15.70
N GLN A 460 -67.38 57.89 14.69
CA GLN A 460 -67.35 57.38 13.32
C GLN A 460 -66.00 57.63 12.63
N GLN A 461 -65.33 58.76 12.90
CA GLN A 461 -63.96 59.02 12.43
C GLN A 461 -62.93 58.10 13.09
N GLN A 462 -63.09 57.76 14.38
CA GLN A 462 -62.19 56.84 15.07
C GLN A 462 -62.27 55.41 14.52
N GLN A 463 -63.45 54.96 14.10
CA GLN A 463 -63.63 53.62 13.54
C GLN A 463 -63.02 53.49 12.13
N GLN A 464 -63.05 54.56 11.33
CA GLN A 464 -62.41 54.59 10.01
C GLN A 464 -60.87 54.62 10.12
N GLN A 465 -60.31 55.35 11.09
CA GLN A 465 -58.86 55.33 11.35
C GLN A 465 -58.36 53.95 11.82
N GLN A 466 -59.16 53.22 12.62
CA GLN A 466 -58.78 51.89 13.09
C GLN A 466 -58.73 50.84 11.96
N GLN A 467 -59.63 50.95 10.97
CA GLN A 467 -59.66 50.04 9.84
C GLN A 467 -58.50 50.28 8.86
N GLN A 468 -58.09 51.54 8.68
CA GLN A 468 -56.91 51.89 7.87
C GLN A 468 -55.59 51.43 8.52
N GLN A 469 -55.49 51.51 9.85
CA GLN A 469 -54.33 50.97 10.59
C GLN A 469 -54.20 49.45 10.47
N GLN A 470 -55.32 48.71 10.48
CA GLN A 470 -55.29 47.25 10.39
C GLN A 470 -54.85 46.75 9.00
N GLN A 471 -55.24 47.45 7.93
CA GLN A 471 -54.82 47.12 6.58
C GLN A 471 -53.32 47.40 6.35
N GLN A 472 -52.77 48.41 7.04
CA GLN A 472 -51.34 48.67 7.01
C GLN A 472 -50.49 47.66 7.76
N GLN A 473 -50.95 47.17 8.91
CA GLN A 473 -50.23 46.12 9.64
C GLN A 473 -50.11 44.82 8.84
N GLN A 474 -51.13 44.49 8.04
CA GLN A 474 -51.07 43.30 7.18
C GLN A 474 -50.07 43.45 6.02
N GLN A 475 -49.96 44.65 5.43
CA GLN A 475 -48.97 44.90 4.38
C GLN A 475 -47.53 44.93 4.91
N GLN A 476 -47.31 45.42 6.14
CA GLN A 476 -46.00 45.37 6.80
C GLN A 476 -45.57 43.93 7.13
N GLN A 477 -46.49 43.06 7.57
CA GLN A 477 -46.15 41.66 7.85
C GLN A 477 -45.74 40.87 6.60
N GLN A 478 -46.37 41.15 5.45
CA GLN A 478 -46.00 40.49 4.19
C GLN A 478 -44.62 40.93 3.68
N GLN A 479 -44.27 42.21 3.83
CA GLN A 479 -42.93 42.71 3.51
C GLN A 479 -41.85 42.12 4.44
N GLN A 480 -42.16 41.94 5.73
CA GLN A 480 -41.20 41.37 6.69
C GLN A 480 -40.88 39.89 6.41
N GLN A 481 -41.86 39.10 5.94
CA GLN A 481 -41.64 37.71 5.55
C GLN A 481 -40.75 37.59 4.29
N GLN A 482 -40.90 38.50 3.32
CA GLN A 482 -40.04 38.49 2.12
C GLN A 482 -38.59 38.90 2.44
N GLN A 483 -38.39 39.85 3.37
CA GLN A 483 -37.05 40.21 3.86
C GLN A 483 -36.36 39.06 4.61
N GLN A 484 -37.09 38.29 5.42
CA GLN A 484 -36.53 37.14 6.14
C GLN A 484 -36.07 36.02 5.19
N GLN A 485 -36.79 35.78 4.10
CA GLN A 485 -36.38 34.76 3.10
C GLN A 485 -35.13 35.18 2.31
N GLN A 486 -34.97 36.47 1.98
CA GLN A 486 -33.75 36.98 1.37
C GLN A 486 -32.54 36.94 2.32
N GLN A 487 -32.73 37.22 3.62
CA GLN A 487 -31.65 37.11 4.61
C GLN A 487 -31.13 35.66 4.78
N GLN A 488 -32.02 34.67 4.71
CA GLN A 488 -31.61 33.26 4.80
C GLN A 488 -30.78 32.80 3.59
N GLN A 489 -31.10 33.27 2.37
CA GLN A 489 -30.27 33.00 1.20
C GLN A 489 -28.92 33.71 1.26
N GLN A 490 -28.85 34.95 1.75
CA GLN A 490 -27.56 35.64 1.96
C GLN A 490 -26.69 34.91 2.99
N GLN A 491 -27.23 34.38 4.09
CA GLN A 491 -26.44 33.63 5.08
C GLN A 491 -25.86 32.33 4.50
N GLN A 492 -26.62 31.60 3.67
CA GLN A 492 -26.07 30.40 3.00
C GLN A 492 -24.97 30.75 1.99
N GLN A 493 -25.11 31.88 1.29
CA GLN A 493 -24.10 32.34 0.34
C GLN A 493 -22.82 32.80 1.07
N GLN A 494 -22.95 33.52 2.19
CA GLN A 494 -21.82 33.89 3.06
C GLN A 494 -21.10 32.66 3.66
N GLN A 495 -21.82 31.59 4.04
CA GLN A 495 -21.16 30.34 4.47
C GLN A 495 -20.41 29.62 3.35
N ARG A 496 -20.86 29.75 2.09
CA ARG A 496 -20.13 29.23 0.93
C ARG A 496 -18.91 30.09 0.61
N GLU A 497 -19.04 31.41 0.69
CA GLU A 497 -17.93 32.36 0.54
C GLU A 497 -16.86 32.17 1.62
N GLY A 498 -17.26 32.00 2.89
CA GLY A 498 -16.31 31.77 3.98
C GLY A 498 -15.44 30.52 3.72
N ARG A 499 -16.00 29.49 3.08
CA ARG A 499 -15.23 28.31 2.65
C ARG A 499 -14.35 28.57 1.43
N GLN A 500 -14.80 29.39 0.47
CA GLN A 500 -13.96 29.75 -0.69
C GLN A 500 -12.82 30.71 -0.32
N LEU A 501 -13.06 31.67 0.57
CA LEU A 501 -12.04 32.59 1.10
C LEU A 501 -10.97 31.83 1.90
N GLN A 502 -11.37 30.82 2.69
CA GLN A 502 -10.40 29.92 3.32
C GLN A 502 -9.54 29.20 2.27
N ILE A 503 -10.13 28.70 1.17
CA ILE A 503 -9.37 28.09 0.06
C ILE A 503 -8.39 29.08 -0.58
N LEU A 504 -8.76 30.35 -0.77
CA LEU A 504 -7.87 31.36 -1.33
C LEU A 504 -6.71 31.72 -0.40
N ASP A 505 -6.98 31.90 0.90
CA ASP A 505 -5.94 32.10 1.92
C ASP A 505 -4.98 30.89 1.98
N TYR A 506 -5.48 29.68 1.76
CA TYR A 506 -4.62 28.50 1.58
C TYR A 506 -3.75 28.58 0.33
N ILE A 507 -4.31 28.98 -0.80
CA ILE A 507 -3.58 29.11 -2.07
C ILE A 507 -2.48 30.17 -1.94
N GLU A 508 -2.77 31.32 -1.32
CA GLU A 508 -1.80 32.40 -1.15
C GLU A 508 -0.65 31.99 -0.22
N LYS A 509 -0.95 31.34 0.91
CA LYS A 509 0.07 30.76 1.79
C LYS A 509 0.90 29.70 1.07
N LEU A 510 0.28 28.92 0.18
CA LEU A 510 0.94 27.92 -0.62
C LEU A 510 1.91 28.55 -1.65
N ASP A 511 1.48 29.60 -2.35
CA ASP A 511 2.33 30.36 -3.28
C ASP A 511 3.53 30.99 -2.55
N GLN A 512 3.30 31.54 -1.35
CA GLN A 512 4.37 32.07 -0.51
C GLN A 512 5.37 31.00 -0.08
N LEU A 513 4.90 29.80 0.26
CA LEU A 513 5.75 28.64 0.57
C LEU A 513 6.60 28.19 -0.63
N ILE A 514 6.02 28.21 -1.84
CA ILE A 514 6.74 27.90 -3.06
C ILE A 514 7.86 28.90 -3.30
N LEU A 515 7.61 30.19 -3.07
CA LEU A 515 8.61 31.24 -3.18
C LEU A 515 9.73 31.04 -2.14
N GLU A 516 9.39 30.84 -0.85
CA GLU A 516 10.35 30.53 0.21
C GLU A 516 11.21 29.30 -0.12
N LEU A 517 10.61 28.23 -0.67
CA LEU A 517 11.32 27.01 -1.07
C LEU A 517 12.22 27.22 -2.30
N ASN A 518 11.78 28.02 -3.28
CA ASN A 518 12.60 28.37 -4.42
C ASN A 518 13.79 29.25 -3.99
N GLU A 519 13.61 30.18 -3.05
CA GLU A 519 14.73 30.94 -2.45
C GLU A 519 15.78 30.01 -1.81
N ILE A 520 15.33 29.00 -1.06
CA ILE A 520 16.22 27.97 -0.50
C ILE A 520 16.93 27.20 -1.63
N GLN A 521 16.22 26.87 -2.72
CA GLN A 521 16.81 26.19 -3.88
C GLN A 521 17.89 27.02 -4.59
N PHE A 522 17.77 28.36 -4.58
CA PHE A 522 18.74 29.28 -5.19
C PHE A 522 19.92 29.60 -4.27
N SER A 523 19.80 29.37 -2.96
CA SER A 523 20.96 29.48 -2.05
C SER A 523 22.03 28.45 -2.45
N HIS A 524 23.27 28.91 -2.65
CA HIS A 524 24.40 28.18 -3.28
C HIS A 524 24.93 26.94 -2.52
N PHE A 525 24.12 26.28 -1.68
CA PHE A 525 24.51 25.04 -1.04
C PHE A 525 24.46 23.90 -2.07
N THR A 526 25.60 23.25 -2.29
CA THR A 526 25.64 21.98 -3.02
C THR A 526 24.80 20.94 -2.29
N ASP A 527 24.23 19.97 -3.03
CA ASP A 527 23.45 18.87 -2.45
C ASP A 527 24.23 18.18 -1.31
N ASP A 528 25.56 18.09 -1.40
CA ASP A 528 26.43 17.49 -0.39
C ASP A 528 26.69 18.41 0.82
N GLN A 529 26.78 19.73 0.62
CA GLN A 529 26.88 20.69 1.73
C GLN A 529 25.62 20.69 2.58
N LEU A 530 24.43 20.73 1.97
CA LEU A 530 23.17 20.71 2.71
C LEU A 530 23.00 19.37 3.45
N ASN A 531 23.23 18.24 2.78
CA ASN A 531 23.11 16.91 3.39
C ASN A 531 24.16 16.64 4.48
N SER A 532 25.43 17.02 4.27
CA SER A 532 26.48 16.86 5.28
C SER A 532 26.23 17.76 6.48
N THR A 533 25.72 18.98 6.27
CA THR A 533 25.43 19.91 7.36
C THR A 533 24.22 19.45 8.18
N ILE A 534 23.15 18.97 7.54
CA ILE A 534 22.02 18.33 8.23
C ILE A 534 22.51 17.09 9.01
N LYS A 535 23.34 16.24 8.38
CA LYS A 535 23.90 15.05 9.03
C LYS A 535 24.81 15.40 10.21
N ASN A 536 25.63 16.44 10.09
CA ASN A 536 26.52 16.92 11.15
C ASN A 536 25.73 17.55 12.31
N LEU A 537 24.71 18.36 12.02
CA LEU A 537 23.81 18.91 13.04
C LEU A 537 23.06 17.82 13.81
N LEU A 538 22.61 16.76 13.11
CA LEU A 538 21.97 15.62 13.75
C LEU A 538 22.98 14.76 14.54
N ASN A 539 24.22 14.61 14.06
CA ASN A 539 25.26 13.80 14.70
C ASN A 539 25.96 14.50 15.88
N GLN A 540 25.98 15.83 15.92
CA GLN A 540 26.53 16.60 17.05
C GLN A 540 25.81 16.32 18.38
N THR A 541 24.66 15.63 18.36
CA THR A 541 23.98 15.15 19.58
C THR A 541 24.60 13.89 20.20
N LYS A 542 25.58 13.22 19.56
CA LYS A 542 26.04 11.88 19.98
C LYS A 542 27.48 11.77 20.49
N THR A 543 28.32 12.81 20.41
CA THR A 543 29.74 12.68 20.80
C THR A 543 30.21 13.83 21.69
N THR A 544 30.12 13.62 23.00
CA THR A 544 30.80 14.41 24.03
C THR A 544 32.19 13.81 24.30
N THR A 545 33.20 14.27 23.56
CA THR A 545 34.60 14.17 24.00
C THR A 545 35.34 15.44 23.60
N THR A 546 35.55 16.28 24.61
CA THR A 546 36.49 17.40 24.77
C THR A 546 37.56 17.58 23.67
N THR A 547 37.21 18.29 22.59
CA THR A 547 38.11 19.25 21.94
C THR A 547 37.26 20.18 21.06
N PRO A 548 37.24 21.50 21.31
CA PRO A 548 36.48 22.42 20.48
C PRO A 548 37.15 22.51 19.10
N ILE A 549 36.52 21.92 18.08
CA ILE A 549 36.90 22.18 16.69
C ILE A 549 36.52 23.65 16.42
N LEU A 550 37.54 24.50 16.45
CA LEU A 550 37.49 25.89 16.00
C LEU A 550 37.13 25.90 14.50
N ILE A 551 35.84 26.00 14.19
CA ILE A 551 35.38 26.46 12.88
C ILE A 551 35.59 27.99 12.88
N THR A 552 36.83 28.41 12.63
CA THR A 552 37.19 29.82 12.45
C THR A 552 36.74 30.29 11.07
N ASN A 553 36.01 31.42 11.06
CA ASN A 553 35.64 32.25 9.92
C ASN A 553 34.63 31.68 8.90
N ASN A 554 33.33 31.98 9.12
CA ASN A 554 32.54 32.80 8.18
C ASN A 554 31.12 33.02 8.72
N ASN A 555 30.61 34.24 8.55
CA ASN A 555 29.31 34.77 9.00
C ASN A 555 28.05 34.03 8.46
N ASN A 556 28.17 32.81 7.93
CA ASN A 556 27.10 32.07 7.25
C ASN A 556 26.30 31.12 8.17
N CYS A 557 26.69 30.94 9.44
CA CYS A 557 25.99 30.00 10.34
C CYS A 557 24.63 30.52 10.81
N SER A 558 24.43 31.84 10.90
CA SER A 558 23.11 32.44 11.16
C SER A 558 22.16 32.18 10.00
N ASP A 559 22.62 32.40 8.77
CA ASP A 559 21.85 32.20 7.55
C ASP A 559 21.40 30.74 7.40
N LEU A 560 22.29 29.79 7.72
CA LEU A 560 21.95 28.38 7.69
C LEU A 560 20.87 28.02 8.73
N LYS A 561 20.97 28.53 9.96
CA LYS A 561 19.96 28.28 11.00
C LYS A 561 18.60 28.85 10.58
N ASP A 562 18.59 30.01 9.94
CA ASP A 562 17.38 30.63 9.39
C ASP A 562 16.84 29.88 8.17
N ILE A 563 17.70 29.36 7.29
CA ILE A 563 17.30 28.49 6.16
C ILE A 563 16.67 27.19 6.68
N ILE A 564 17.26 26.54 7.68
CA ILE A 564 16.71 25.33 8.30
C ILE A 564 15.38 25.66 8.99
N LYS A 565 15.29 26.79 9.69
CA LYS A 565 14.05 27.25 10.32
C LYS A 565 12.96 27.54 9.28
N LYS A 566 13.28 28.23 8.18
CA LYS A 566 12.39 28.45 7.04
C LYS A 566 11.93 27.12 6.47
N TYR A 567 12.85 26.19 6.20
CA TYR A 567 12.56 24.86 5.68
C TYR A 567 11.56 24.07 6.55
N TYR A 568 11.81 23.96 7.86
CA TYR A 568 10.88 23.26 8.76
C TYR A 568 9.56 24.01 8.92
N LYS A 569 9.57 25.35 8.92
CA LYS A 569 8.36 26.17 8.91
C LYS A 569 7.55 25.90 7.63
N SER A 570 8.22 25.75 6.48
CA SER A 570 7.54 25.50 5.21
C SER A 570 6.91 24.10 5.17
N ILE A 571 7.62 23.08 5.65
CA ILE A 571 7.06 21.73 5.83
C ILE A 571 5.87 21.77 6.79
N TYR A 572 5.99 22.46 7.91
CA TYR A 572 4.93 22.59 8.90
C TYR A 572 3.67 23.25 8.31
N LEU A 573 3.82 24.39 7.62
CA LEU A 573 2.69 25.07 6.99
C LEU A 573 2.07 24.20 5.88
N PHE A 574 2.87 23.50 5.09
CA PHE A 574 2.37 22.56 4.08
C PHE A 574 1.51 21.44 4.68
N LEU A 575 1.99 20.81 5.76
CA LEU A 575 1.23 19.77 6.47
C LEU A 575 -0.07 20.34 7.04
N LYS A 576 -0.02 21.56 7.57
CA LYS A 576 -1.19 22.27 8.09
C LYS A 576 -2.26 22.52 7.00
N ILE A 577 -1.86 23.00 5.82
CA ILE A 577 -2.76 23.28 4.68
C ILE A 577 -3.48 22.00 4.20
N ILE A 578 -2.79 20.86 4.21
CA ILE A 578 -3.38 19.56 3.82
C ILE A 578 -4.41 19.07 4.85
N GLU A 579 -4.16 19.29 6.15
CA GLU A 579 -5.00 18.81 7.24
C GLU A 579 -6.26 19.66 7.49
N GLU A 580 -6.25 20.97 7.22
CA GLU A 580 -7.42 21.83 7.48
C GLU A 580 -8.66 21.46 6.59
N GLY A 581 -8.52 20.50 5.67
CA GLY A 581 -9.62 19.87 4.93
C GLY A 581 -10.17 18.54 5.50
N LYS A 582 -9.54 17.92 6.52
CA LYS A 582 -9.94 16.61 7.08
C LYS A 582 -9.53 16.41 8.54
N HIS A 583 -10.45 15.92 9.38
CA HIS A 583 -10.22 15.52 10.77
C HIS A 583 -9.26 14.32 11.00
N ASP A 584 -8.39 13.98 10.06
CA ASP A 584 -7.51 12.82 10.18
C ASP A 584 -6.16 13.22 10.80
N ARG A 585 -6.02 12.93 12.11
CA ARG A 585 -5.03 13.47 13.05
C ARG A 585 -3.62 12.85 12.94
N ASN A 586 -3.21 12.41 11.76
CA ASN A 586 -2.09 11.47 11.59
C ASN A 586 -0.76 12.09 11.15
N LEU A 587 -0.67 13.39 10.85
CA LEU A 587 0.62 14.03 10.56
C LEU A 587 1.11 14.82 11.77
N MET A 588 1.97 14.17 12.55
CA MET A 588 2.81 14.79 13.57
C MET A 588 3.40 16.09 13.02
N ARG A 589 3.09 17.21 13.70
CA ARG A 589 3.97 18.39 13.72
C ARG A 589 5.39 17.85 13.87
N PRO A 590 6.43 18.38 13.20
CA PRO A 590 7.78 17.94 13.47
C PRO A 590 8.07 18.27 14.94
N PHE A 591 7.83 17.33 15.85
CA PHE A 591 7.93 17.55 17.28
C PHE A 591 9.39 17.89 17.63
N HIS A 592 10.31 17.33 16.84
CA HIS A 592 11.72 17.71 16.76
C HIS A 592 11.95 19.19 16.42
N TYR A 593 11.15 19.81 15.53
CA TYR A 593 11.20 21.26 15.30
C TYR A 593 10.84 22.02 16.56
N TYR A 594 9.82 21.57 17.28
CA TYR A 594 9.36 22.24 18.48
C TYR A 594 10.38 22.11 19.63
N LEU A 595 10.89 20.90 19.87
CA LEU A 595 11.95 20.63 20.86
C LEU A 595 13.24 21.39 20.53
N TYR A 596 13.68 21.41 19.27
CA TYR A 596 14.97 21.98 18.89
C TYR A 596 14.94 23.51 18.79
N PHE A 597 13.86 24.10 18.26
CA PHE A 597 13.81 25.55 18.00
C PHE A 597 13.07 26.36 19.08
N LYS A 598 12.25 25.73 19.93
CA LYS A 598 11.46 26.42 20.96
C LYS A 598 11.92 26.09 22.38
N LYS A 599 13.23 26.31 22.64
CA LYS A 599 13.95 26.06 23.91
C LYS A 599 13.42 26.79 25.17
N LYS A 600 12.30 27.52 25.08
CA LYS A 600 11.77 28.39 26.14
C LYS A 600 10.54 27.84 26.89
N MET A 601 9.98 26.69 26.50
CA MET A 601 8.82 26.14 27.19
C MET A 601 9.26 25.30 28.39
N ASN A 602 8.64 25.52 29.54
CA ASN A 602 8.88 24.68 30.71
C ASN A 602 8.35 23.26 30.45
N VAL A 603 8.86 22.27 31.17
CA VAL A 603 8.51 20.87 30.95
C VAL A 603 7.01 20.61 31.13
N SER A 604 6.34 21.34 32.03
CA SER A 604 4.89 21.26 32.24
C SER A 604 4.11 21.65 30.99
N GLN A 605 4.49 22.75 30.33
CA GLN A 605 3.87 23.21 29.08
C GLN A 605 4.12 22.23 27.94
N LEU A 606 5.33 21.66 27.87
CA LEU A 606 5.63 20.61 26.88
C LEU A 606 4.78 19.37 27.12
N TYR A 607 4.56 18.98 28.38
CA TYR A 607 3.69 17.87 28.75
C TYR A 607 2.22 18.15 28.46
N GLU A 608 1.69 19.32 28.78
CA GLU A 608 0.30 19.70 28.43
C GLU A 608 0.07 19.71 26.92
N ILE A 609 1.02 20.27 26.17
CA ILE A 609 1.05 20.23 24.71
C ILE A 609 1.02 18.78 24.27
N PHE A 610 1.93 17.95 24.78
CA PHE A 610 2.05 16.53 24.45
C PHE A 610 0.78 15.73 24.78
N CYS A 611 0.16 15.93 25.95
CA CYS A 611 -1.10 15.30 26.34
C CYS A 611 -2.28 15.77 25.49
N GLY A 612 -2.27 17.02 25.04
CA GLY A 612 -3.26 17.53 24.09
C GLY A 612 -3.16 16.88 22.70
N PHE A 613 -1.96 16.45 22.30
CA PHE A 613 -1.77 15.61 21.11
C PHE A 613 -2.06 14.16 21.49
N PHE A 614 -3.27 13.67 21.18
CA PHE A 614 -3.63 12.25 21.30
C PHE A 614 -2.66 11.37 20.51
N ILE A 615 -1.55 10.96 21.12
CA ILE A 615 -0.55 10.13 20.45
C ILE A 615 -1.06 8.70 20.44
N LYS A 616 -1.50 8.26 19.26
CA LYS A 616 -1.85 6.86 19.01
C LYS A 616 -0.63 5.97 18.75
N LYS A 617 0.53 6.55 18.40
CA LYS A 617 1.72 5.78 18.01
C LYS A 617 2.73 5.67 19.16
N TYR A 618 3.06 4.42 19.48
CA TYR A 618 4.01 4.00 20.52
C TYR A 618 5.37 4.73 20.45
N ASP A 619 5.92 4.91 19.24
CA ASP A 619 7.26 5.46 19.02
C ASP A 619 7.35 6.97 19.35
N ASP A 620 6.27 7.72 19.11
CA ASP A 620 6.25 9.17 19.37
C ASP A 620 6.28 9.46 20.88
N CYS A 621 5.55 8.67 21.68
CA CYS A 621 5.63 8.76 23.13
C CYS A 621 7.04 8.45 23.63
N LEU A 622 7.69 7.43 23.06
CA LEU A 622 9.04 7.05 23.43
C LEU A 622 10.03 8.17 23.12
N ILE A 623 9.97 8.78 21.93
CA ILE A 623 10.84 9.89 21.54
C ILE A 623 10.66 11.09 22.47
N PHE A 624 9.41 11.45 22.77
CA PHE A 624 9.11 12.56 23.68
C PHE A 624 9.69 12.34 25.07
N PHE A 625 9.31 11.25 25.73
CA PHE A 625 9.78 11.00 27.09
C PHE A 625 11.31 10.89 27.11
N LYS A 626 11.91 10.27 26.08
CA LYS A 626 13.37 10.14 25.97
C LYS A 626 14.04 11.51 25.85
N SER A 627 13.47 12.42 25.06
CA SER A 627 13.99 13.77 24.90
C SER A 627 13.97 14.60 26.19
N ILE A 628 13.03 14.33 27.10
CA ILE A 628 12.92 15.07 28.36
C ILE A 628 13.70 14.38 29.49
N LEU A 629 13.57 13.06 29.65
CA LEU A 629 14.18 12.34 30.77
C LEU A 629 15.68 12.10 30.60
N ILE A 630 16.20 12.08 29.37
CA ILE A 630 17.63 11.92 29.09
C ILE A 630 18.34 13.29 28.97
N ASP A 631 17.61 14.41 28.99
CA ASP A 631 18.24 15.72 28.98
C ASP A 631 19.10 15.89 30.24
N GLN A 632 20.43 15.90 30.03
CA GLN A 632 21.42 16.02 31.10
C GLN A 632 21.33 17.36 31.83
N GLN A 633 20.61 18.35 31.27
CA GLN A 633 20.40 19.65 31.91
C GLN A 633 19.26 19.64 32.94
N LEU A 634 18.37 18.63 32.94
CA LEU A 634 17.35 18.53 33.99
C LEU A 634 17.99 18.06 35.30
N GLU A 635 17.87 18.91 36.33
CA GLU A 635 18.27 18.55 37.68
C GLU A 635 17.53 17.29 38.15
N ARG A 636 18.21 16.48 38.96
CA ARG A 636 17.68 15.21 39.46
C ARG A 636 16.28 15.35 40.07
N ASN A 637 16.05 16.38 40.87
CA ASN A 637 14.74 16.64 41.49
C ASN A 637 13.65 16.97 40.46
N GLN A 638 14.00 17.67 39.37
CA GLN A 638 13.05 17.98 38.29
C GLN A 638 12.66 16.71 37.51
N ARG A 639 13.57 15.74 37.36
CA ARG A 639 13.26 14.44 36.75
C ARG A 639 12.31 13.62 37.63
N LEU A 640 12.54 13.58 38.94
CA LEU A 640 11.66 12.91 39.90
C LEU A 640 10.28 13.58 39.95
N GLU A 641 10.25 14.91 40.00
CA GLU A 641 9.01 15.70 39.96
C GLU A 641 8.26 15.49 38.64
N LEU A 642 8.95 15.39 37.51
CA LEU A 642 8.34 15.07 36.23
C LEU A 642 7.71 13.67 36.24
N VAL A 643 8.40 12.68 36.79
CA VAL A 643 7.84 11.32 36.92
C VAL A 643 6.61 11.33 37.83
N SER A 644 6.67 12.05 38.96
CA SER A 644 5.48 12.30 39.78
C SER A 644 4.38 12.93 38.95
N LYS A 645 4.60 14.11 38.33
CA LYS A 645 3.63 14.86 37.52
C LYS A 645 2.98 14.05 36.40
N ILE A 646 3.73 13.20 35.73
CA ILE A 646 3.21 12.30 34.68
C ILE A 646 2.28 11.23 35.27
N LEU A 647 2.58 10.78 36.50
CA LEU A 647 1.78 9.81 37.24
C LEU A 647 0.76 10.45 38.19
N ASP A 648 0.82 11.77 38.39
CA ASP A 648 0.35 12.40 39.62
C ASP A 648 -1.16 12.41 39.69
N ILE A 649 -1.63 11.67 40.67
CA ILE A 649 -3.02 11.58 41.09
C ILE A 649 -3.39 12.77 41.98
N GLU A 650 -2.42 13.52 42.53
CA GLU A 650 -2.68 14.53 43.56
C GLU A 650 -3.64 15.64 43.12
N ASN A 651 -3.71 15.95 41.82
CA ASN A 651 -4.65 16.96 41.31
C ASN A 651 -6.06 16.44 40.98
N GLY A 652 -6.39 15.18 41.31
CA GLY A 652 -7.73 14.61 41.08
C GLY A 652 -8.09 14.43 39.59
N VAL A 653 -7.20 14.81 38.66
CA VAL A 653 -7.29 14.41 37.26
C VAL A 653 -6.79 12.98 37.19
N SER A 654 -7.67 12.05 37.59
CA SER A 654 -7.36 10.64 37.56
C SER A 654 -6.83 10.27 36.17
N PHE A 655 -5.99 9.25 36.10
CA PHE A 655 -5.64 8.56 34.85
C PHE A 655 -6.90 8.19 34.03
N GLN A 656 -8.10 8.18 34.63
CA GLN A 656 -9.39 7.98 33.98
C GLN A 656 -9.96 9.25 33.31
N ASN A 657 -9.63 10.45 33.81
CA ASN A 657 -10.09 11.73 33.25
C ASN A 657 -9.26 12.20 32.04
N ILE A 658 -8.07 11.64 31.82
CA ILE A 658 -7.31 11.81 30.55
C ILE A 658 -7.93 10.92 29.45
N GLY A 659 -9.27 10.92 29.38
CA GLY A 659 -10.08 10.08 28.52
C GLY A 659 -9.83 8.58 28.68
N SER A 660 -10.70 7.77 28.12
CA SER A 660 -10.46 6.34 27.86
C SER A 660 -9.25 6.06 26.94
N ASN A 661 -8.39 7.05 26.69
CA ASN A 661 -7.43 7.09 25.59
C ASN A 661 -5.97 7.25 26.05
N PHE A 662 -5.65 7.42 27.34
CA PHE A 662 -4.28 7.18 27.78
C PHE A 662 -4.00 5.67 27.74
N ASN A 663 -3.69 5.25 26.53
CA ASN A 663 -3.47 3.88 26.14
C ASN A 663 -2.34 3.28 27.00
N PHE A 664 -2.53 2.05 27.46
CA PHE A 664 -1.49 1.21 28.08
C PHE A 664 -0.14 1.27 27.34
N THR A 665 -0.17 1.51 26.03
CA THR A 665 0.97 1.80 25.16
C THR A 665 1.76 3.04 25.57
N SER A 666 1.11 4.17 25.87
CA SER A 666 1.78 5.42 26.29
C SER A 666 2.40 5.28 27.68
N PHE A 667 1.70 4.61 28.61
CA PHE A 667 2.24 4.27 29.92
C PHE A 667 3.47 3.33 29.80
N ASN A 668 3.38 2.31 28.95
CA ASN A 668 4.52 1.46 28.65
C ASN A 668 5.67 2.25 28.02
N SER A 669 5.43 3.12 27.04
CA SER A 669 6.48 3.98 26.46
C SER A 669 7.17 4.84 27.51
N PHE A 670 6.41 5.40 28.45
CA PHE A 670 6.97 6.17 29.57
C PHE A 670 7.85 5.31 30.48
N CYS A 671 7.35 4.15 30.94
CA CYS A 671 8.11 3.22 31.77
C CYS A 671 9.39 2.77 31.05
N ARG A 672 9.30 2.45 29.75
CA ARG A 672 10.46 2.08 28.92
C ARG A 672 11.54 3.16 28.92
N VAL A 673 11.14 4.43 28.81
CA VAL A 673 12.11 5.52 28.85
C VAL A 673 12.73 5.64 30.24
N VAL A 674 11.93 5.62 31.31
CA VAL A 674 12.47 5.69 32.68
C VAL A 674 13.48 4.57 32.93
N PHE A 675 13.15 3.31 32.58
CA PHE A 675 14.08 2.19 32.70
C PHE A 675 15.33 2.36 31.81
N SER A 676 15.19 2.95 30.62
CA SER A 676 16.33 3.22 29.73
C SER A 676 17.29 4.30 30.23
N THR A 677 16.86 5.16 31.18
CA THR A 677 17.77 6.13 31.80
C THR A 677 18.87 5.47 32.62
N ASN A 678 18.64 4.23 33.08
CA ASN A 678 19.54 3.51 33.97
C ASN A 678 19.91 4.34 35.23
N ASP A 679 18.92 5.06 35.75
CA ASP A 679 18.96 5.86 36.98
C ASP A 679 18.13 5.13 38.06
N THR A 680 18.83 4.49 39.00
CA THR A 680 18.22 3.64 40.03
C THR A 680 17.16 4.37 40.85
N GLU A 681 17.39 5.64 41.16
CA GLU A 681 16.48 6.43 42.01
C GLU A 681 15.24 6.86 41.22
N LEU A 682 15.40 7.18 39.93
CA LEU A 682 14.27 7.48 39.05
C LEU A 682 13.37 6.25 38.84
N ILE A 683 13.99 5.07 38.68
CA ILE A 683 13.29 3.78 38.56
C ILE A 683 12.58 3.42 39.87
N ASP A 684 13.26 3.57 41.01
CA ASP A 684 12.69 3.33 42.35
C ASP A 684 11.49 4.25 42.60
N HIS A 685 11.63 5.55 42.29
CA HIS A 685 10.57 6.53 42.44
C HIS A 685 9.36 6.22 41.56
N LEU A 686 9.57 5.81 40.31
CA LEU A 686 8.51 5.32 39.42
C LEU A 686 7.75 4.14 40.06
N ILE A 687 8.47 3.13 40.54
CA ILE A 687 7.86 1.91 41.11
C ILE A 687 7.12 2.22 42.41
N LYS A 688 7.72 3.00 43.32
CA LYS A 688 7.08 3.45 44.56
C LYS A 688 5.83 4.28 44.29
N THR A 689 5.87 5.15 43.28
CA THR A 689 4.71 5.94 42.86
C THR A 689 3.60 5.01 42.36
N ILE A 690 3.88 4.10 41.42
CA ILE A 690 2.89 3.12 40.93
C ILE A 690 2.31 2.28 42.06
N LYS A 691 3.15 1.84 43.02
CA LYS A 691 2.71 1.08 44.20
C LYS A 691 1.72 1.88 45.05
N LYS A 692 1.99 3.17 45.28
CA LYS A 692 1.04 4.07 45.95
C LYS A 692 -0.27 4.19 45.16
N LEU A 693 -0.22 4.29 43.83
CA LEU A 693 -1.44 4.34 43.00
C LEU A 693 -2.22 3.03 43.06
N GLN A 694 -1.54 1.87 43.07
CA GLN A 694 -2.18 0.56 43.21
C GLN A 694 -2.87 0.40 44.57
N LEU A 695 -2.27 0.94 45.65
CA LEU A 695 -2.87 0.93 47.00
C LEU A 695 -4.05 1.91 47.13
N ALA A 696 -4.03 3.04 46.42
CA ALA A 696 -5.09 4.05 46.47
C ALA A 696 -6.32 3.70 45.63
N GLN A 697 -6.20 2.77 44.68
CA GLN A 697 -7.28 2.49 43.73
C GLN A 697 -8.30 1.49 44.27
N ASN A 698 -9.54 1.96 44.40
CA ASN A 698 -10.73 1.13 44.58
C ASN A 698 -11.02 0.34 43.28
N SER A 699 -10.45 -0.87 43.14
CA SER A 699 -10.75 -2.01 42.24
C SER A 699 -11.06 -1.80 40.73
N LYS A 700 -11.40 -0.61 40.24
CA LYS A 700 -11.93 -0.39 38.89
C LYS A 700 -10.87 -0.06 37.84
N THR A 701 -9.68 0.36 38.24
CA THR A 701 -8.55 0.54 37.32
C THR A 701 -7.47 -0.46 37.69
N GLN A 702 -7.15 -1.35 36.76
CA GLN A 702 -6.03 -2.27 36.91
C GLN A 702 -4.79 -1.58 36.34
N PHE A 703 -4.04 -0.88 37.19
CA PHE A 703 -2.63 -0.65 36.86
C PHE A 703 -1.92 -2.00 36.69
N PRO A 704 -1.00 -2.15 35.73
CA PRO A 704 -0.28 -3.41 35.56
C PRO A 704 0.52 -3.71 36.83
N SER A 705 0.60 -4.97 37.24
CA SER A 705 1.34 -5.34 38.46
C SER A 705 2.79 -4.85 38.39
N ILE A 706 3.41 -4.54 39.53
CA ILE A 706 4.82 -4.12 39.58
C ILE A 706 5.70 -5.16 38.89
N SER A 707 5.44 -6.44 39.14
CA SER A 707 6.08 -7.57 38.46
C SER A 707 6.01 -7.48 36.93
N TYR A 708 4.83 -7.17 36.39
CA TYR A 708 4.64 -7.02 34.94
C TYR A 708 5.42 -5.81 34.41
N ILE A 709 5.36 -4.66 35.08
CA ILE A 709 6.06 -3.43 34.68
C ILE A 709 7.58 -3.65 34.69
N ILE A 710 8.12 -4.28 35.72
CA ILE A 710 9.55 -4.61 35.77
C ILE A 710 9.88 -5.57 34.63
N SER A 711 9.17 -6.68 34.50
CA SER A 711 9.42 -7.73 33.48
C SER A 711 9.48 -7.19 32.05
N ILE A 712 8.50 -6.37 31.63
CA ILE A 712 8.44 -5.86 30.26
C ILE A 712 9.49 -4.77 29.96
N ASN A 713 9.96 -4.05 30.98
CA ASN A 713 10.88 -2.93 30.85
C ASN A 713 12.32 -3.30 31.22
N PHE A 714 12.54 -4.48 31.80
CA PHE A 714 13.84 -4.94 32.24
C PHE A 714 14.86 -4.99 31.09
N GLN A 715 14.41 -5.30 29.87
CA GLN A 715 15.22 -5.30 28.64
C GLN A 715 15.91 -3.96 28.29
N TYR A 716 15.52 -2.85 28.91
CA TYR A 716 16.14 -1.53 28.69
C TYR A 716 17.26 -1.20 29.69
N ILE A 717 17.51 -2.09 30.65
CA ILE A 717 18.59 -1.96 31.63
C ILE A 717 19.90 -2.45 31.01
N ASN A 718 20.97 -1.68 31.21
CA ASN A 718 22.30 -1.97 30.70
C ASN A 718 23.41 -1.87 31.78
N LYS A 719 23.04 -1.60 33.04
CA LYS A 719 23.97 -1.58 34.19
C LYS A 719 23.67 -2.65 35.23
N ASN A 720 24.70 -3.35 35.70
CA ASN A 720 24.60 -4.41 36.70
C ASN A 720 24.05 -3.89 38.05
N GLU A 721 24.44 -2.68 38.45
CA GLU A 721 23.99 -2.03 39.70
C GLU A 721 22.45 -1.93 39.83
N ILE A 722 21.74 -1.83 38.69
CA ILE A 722 20.27 -1.77 38.67
C ILE A 722 19.67 -3.16 38.83
N VAL A 723 20.33 -4.18 38.29
CA VAL A 723 19.92 -5.58 38.47
C VAL A 723 20.08 -5.98 39.94
N ASP A 724 21.20 -5.60 40.57
CA ASP A 724 21.43 -5.77 42.01
C ASP A 724 20.36 -5.04 42.82
N PHE A 725 20.05 -3.79 42.47
CA PHE A 725 18.97 -3.03 43.09
C PHE A 725 17.62 -3.75 43.02
N PHE A 726 17.24 -4.32 41.87
CA PHE A 726 16.01 -5.11 41.74
C PHE A 726 16.04 -6.39 42.58
N PHE A 727 17.19 -7.05 42.66
CA PHE A 727 17.38 -8.26 43.46
C PHE A 727 17.27 -7.97 44.96
N GLU A 728 17.84 -6.87 45.43
CA GLU A 728 17.83 -6.49 46.85
C GLU A 728 16.46 -5.94 47.30
N ASN A 729 15.83 -5.09 46.47
CA ASN A 729 14.66 -4.31 46.89
C ASN A 729 13.32 -4.87 46.40
N TYR A 730 13.32 -5.63 45.30
CA TYR A 730 12.09 -6.04 44.61
C TYR A 730 12.00 -7.55 44.30
N ARG A 731 12.93 -8.39 44.79
CA ARG A 731 12.96 -9.83 44.47
C ARG A 731 11.65 -10.56 44.73
N ASN A 732 10.89 -10.18 45.76
CA ASN A 732 9.60 -10.81 46.09
C ASN A 732 8.40 -10.19 45.33
N GLU A 733 8.62 -9.08 44.62
CA GLU A 733 7.59 -8.32 43.89
C GLU A 733 7.74 -8.44 42.36
N THR A 734 8.78 -9.14 41.89
CA THR A 734 9.08 -9.33 40.48
C THR A 734 9.26 -10.80 40.14
N THR A 735 8.74 -11.22 38.98
CA THR A 735 8.98 -12.57 38.44
C THR A 735 10.35 -12.68 37.74
N LEU A 736 11.13 -11.61 37.72
CA LEU A 736 12.47 -11.57 37.13
C LEU A 736 13.43 -12.61 37.73
N PHE A 737 13.26 -12.96 39.00
CA PHE A 737 14.11 -13.94 39.69
C PHE A 737 13.34 -15.20 40.06
N ASP A 738 12.22 -15.48 39.38
CA ASP A 738 11.51 -16.76 39.52
C ASP A 738 12.22 -17.87 38.76
N ASP A 739 11.99 -19.10 39.20
CA ASP A 739 12.53 -20.27 38.51
C ASP A 739 11.86 -20.34 37.13
N GLN A 740 12.66 -20.61 36.11
CA GLN A 740 12.23 -20.62 34.71
C GLN A 740 11.72 -19.25 34.19
N ASN A 741 12.24 -18.13 34.70
CA ASN A 741 11.89 -16.83 34.14
C ASN A 741 12.48 -16.62 32.72
N GLN A 742 11.77 -15.86 31.89
CA GLN A 742 12.15 -15.58 30.49
C GLN A 742 12.64 -14.14 30.26
N ASN A 743 12.69 -13.32 31.32
CA ASN A 743 12.94 -11.88 31.22
C ASN A 743 14.38 -11.55 30.79
N TRP A 744 15.29 -12.51 30.92
CA TRP A 744 16.68 -12.41 30.50
C TRP A 744 16.84 -12.31 28.95
N ASN A 745 15.91 -12.87 28.17
CA ASN A 745 15.99 -13.07 26.70
C ASN A 745 16.13 -11.79 25.85
N ASN A 746 15.93 -10.61 26.41
CA ASN A 746 16.02 -9.35 25.64
C ASN A 746 17.09 -8.39 26.20
N ASN A 747 17.91 -8.81 27.17
CA ASN A 747 18.91 -7.94 27.80
C ASN A 747 20.21 -7.89 27.02
N HIS A 748 21.02 -6.87 27.33
CA HIS A 748 22.39 -6.79 26.87
C HIS A 748 23.25 -7.94 27.42
N VAL A 749 24.24 -8.37 26.65
CA VAL A 749 25.11 -9.53 26.97
C VAL A 749 25.78 -9.39 28.35
N ASN A 750 26.22 -8.18 28.71
CA ASN A 750 26.82 -7.88 30.03
C ASN A 750 25.84 -8.08 31.20
N ILE A 751 24.55 -7.80 30.97
CA ILE A 751 23.49 -8.00 31.96
C ILE A 751 23.13 -9.47 32.10
N ILE A 752 23.19 -10.23 31.00
CA ILE A 752 22.95 -11.68 31.02
C ILE A 752 23.99 -12.38 31.89
N ASP A 753 25.29 -12.07 31.75
CA ASP A 753 26.34 -12.66 32.61
C ASP A 753 26.09 -12.39 34.12
N HIS A 754 25.56 -11.22 34.45
CA HIS A 754 25.25 -10.84 35.83
C HIS A 754 24.01 -11.55 36.37
N ILE A 755 22.94 -11.64 35.57
CA ILE A 755 21.73 -12.40 35.90
C ILE A 755 22.06 -13.88 36.07
N GLU A 756 22.89 -14.45 35.19
CA GLU A 756 23.33 -15.84 35.28
C GLU A 756 23.99 -16.11 36.65
N LYS A 757 24.87 -15.22 37.13
CA LYS A 757 25.48 -15.31 38.47
C LYS A 757 24.45 -15.23 39.60
N ILE A 758 23.51 -14.28 39.52
CA ILE A 758 22.45 -14.13 40.53
C ILE A 758 21.57 -15.39 40.58
N MET A 759 21.12 -15.87 39.42
CA MET A 759 20.27 -17.06 39.29
C MET A 759 20.95 -18.33 39.80
N GLU A 760 22.24 -18.50 39.47
CA GLU A 760 23.08 -19.58 39.98
C GLU A 760 23.21 -19.50 41.51
N SER A 761 23.42 -18.30 42.07
CA SER A 761 23.56 -18.10 43.53
C SER A 761 22.29 -18.44 44.33
N ILE A 762 21.10 -18.32 43.71
CA ILE A 762 19.81 -18.65 44.33
C ILE A 762 19.27 -20.01 43.92
N GLY A 763 20.04 -20.80 43.15
CA GLY A 763 19.66 -22.15 42.71
C GLY A 763 18.43 -22.19 41.79
N LYS A 764 18.20 -21.15 40.99
CA LYS A 764 17.08 -21.07 40.04
C LYS A 764 17.59 -21.10 38.60
N LYS A 765 16.74 -21.56 37.67
CA LYS A 765 17.04 -21.67 36.25
C LYS A 765 16.39 -20.54 35.45
N LEU A 766 17.00 -20.24 34.31
CA LEU A 766 16.49 -19.33 33.28
C LEU A 766 15.78 -20.15 32.19
N GLN A 767 14.60 -19.72 31.74
CA GLN A 767 13.87 -20.42 30.68
C GLN A 767 14.14 -19.81 29.31
N LEU A 768 14.56 -20.65 28.37
CA LEU A 768 14.67 -20.29 26.96
C LEU A 768 13.38 -20.68 26.25
N TYR A 769 12.63 -19.67 25.78
CA TYR A 769 11.30 -19.86 25.18
C TYR A 769 11.36 -19.79 23.64
N PHE A 770 11.36 -20.95 22.98
CA PHE A 770 11.57 -21.04 21.53
C PHE A 770 10.47 -20.39 20.69
N VAL A 771 9.22 -20.44 21.16
CA VAL A 771 8.06 -19.97 20.38
C VAL A 771 8.18 -18.49 20.01
N LYS A 772 8.76 -17.66 20.89
CA LYS A 772 8.96 -16.23 20.61
C LYS A 772 9.91 -16.02 19.42
N TYR A 773 10.84 -16.94 19.20
CA TYR A 773 11.81 -16.89 18.11
C TYR A 773 11.29 -17.49 16.81
N SER A 774 10.31 -18.40 16.83
CA SER A 774 9.72 -18.97 15.62
C SER A 774 9.22 -17.89 14.65
N ASN A 775 8.53 -16.89 15.20
CA ASN A 775 8.03 -15.72 14.49
C ASN A 775 9.14 -14.83 13.91
N TRP A 776 10.37 -14.92 14.42
CA TRP A 776 11.52 -14.15 13.93
C TRP A 776 12.09 -14.75 12.64
N PHE A 777 12.04 -16.08 12.50
CA PHE A 777 12.56 -16.76 11.30
C PHE A 777 11.51 -16.96 10.20
N THR A 778 10.22 -17.13 10.55
CA THR A 778 9.16 -17.34 9.55
C THR A 778 8.74 -16.06 8.83
N ASN A 779 8.75 -14.92 9.50
CA ASN A 779 8.43 -13.63 8.89
C ASN A 779 9.65 -13.05 8.19
N GLY A 780 9.99 -13.60 7.01
CA GLY A 780 11.07 -13.15 6.11
C GLY A 780 10.90 -11.72 5.55
N ASN A 781 10.14 -10.87 6.24
CA ASN A 781 10.02 -9.46 5.93
C ASN A 781 11.35 -8.80 6.33
N LYS A 782 12.24 -8.61 5.36
CA LYS A 782 13.59 -8.01 5.49
C LYS A 782 13.62 -6.71 6.31
N ASN A 783 12.49 -6.03 6.45
CA ASN A 783 12.37 -4.84 7.29
C ASN A 783 12.50 -5.13 8.80
N ASN A 784 12.15 -6.34 9.25
CA ASN A 784 12.28 -6.76 10.65
C ASN A 784 13.70 -7.24 11.01
N GLU A 785 14.56 -7.57 10.04
CA GLU A 785 15.96 -7.96 10.30
C GLU A 785 16.73 -6.86 11.05
N LYS A 786 16.39 -5.59 10.82
CA LYS A 786 16.98 -4.47 11.58
C LYS A 786 16.54 -4.45 13.05
N LYS A 787 15.37 -5.02 13.37
CA LYS A 787 14.78 -4.94 14.71
C LYS A 787 15.28 -6.04 15.63
N TYR A 788 15.63 -7.21 15.09
CA TYR A 788 16.10 -8.35 15.87
C TYR A 788 17.38 -8.91 15.26
N ASN A 789 18.50 -8.68 15.95
CA ASN A 789 19.80 -9.19 15.55
C ASN A 789 19.85 -10.70 15.83
N VAL A 790 19.67 -11.53 14.80
CA VAL A 790 19.68 -13.02 14.91
C VAL A 790 20.95 -13.53 15.61
N ASN A 791 22.06 -12.79 15.51
CA ASN A 791 23.28 -13.15 16.24
C ASN A 791 23.09 -13.12 17.77
N ILE A 792 22.26 -12.21 18.31
CA ILE A 792 21.94 -12.16 19.75
C ILE A 792 21.22 -13.46 20.16
N LEU A 793 20.28 -13.94 19.35
CA LEU A 793 19.59 -15.19 19.60
C LEU A 793 20.55 -16.38 19.57
N LEU A 794 21.43 -16.43 18.57
CA LEU A 794 22.43 -17.49 18.49
C LEU A 794 23.39 -17.49 19.68
N ASP A 795 23.77 -16.31 20.17
CA ASP A 795 24.61 -16.19 21.37
C ASP A 795 23.84 -16.62 22.63
N GLN A 796 22.55 -16.28 22.75
CA GLN A 796 21.69 -16.76 23.83
C GLN A 796 21.51 -18.29 23.80
N LEU A 797 21.30 -18.88 22.62
CA LEU A 797 21.22 -20.33 22.44
C LEU A 797 22.54 -21.02 22.79
N LYS A 798 23.67 -20.49 22.32
CA LYS A 798 25.01 -21.01 22.67
C LYS A 798 25.26 -20.95 24.18
N ARG A 799 24.87 -19.86 24.85
CA ARG A 799 24.95 -19.71 26.32
C ARG A 799 24.07 -20.72 27.04
N ALA A 800 22.83 -20.90 26.59
CA ALA A 800 21.91 -21.86 27.18
C ALA A 800 22.40 -23.30 27.06
N ILE A 801 22.94 -23.65 25.89
CA ILE A 801 23.49 -24.97 25.57
C ILE A 801 24.78 -25.23 26.37
N SER A 802 25.63 -24.21 26.60
CA SER A 802 26.87 -24.36 27.36
C SER A 802 26.68 -24.42 28.88
N LYS A 803 25.53 -23.99 29.40
CA LYS A 803 25.17 -24.01 30.83
C LYS A 803 23.86 -24.77 31.10
N PRO A 804 23.76 -26.07 30.79
CA PRO A 804 22.50 -26.83 30.85
C PRO A 804 21.90 -26.93 32.26
N LEU A 805 22.69 -26.69 33.32
CA LEU A 805 22.20 -26.64 34.70
C LEU A 805 21.48 -25.32 35.03
N LEU A 806 21.87 -24.23 34.37
CA LEU A 806 21.33 -22.89 34.59
C LEU A 806 20.13 -22.60 33.69
N TYR A 807 20.00 -23.31 32.57
CA TYR A 807 18.93 -23.07 31.59
C TYR A 807 17.96 -24.24 31.51
N SER A 808 16.67 -23.94 31.49
CA SER A 808 15.60 -24.87 31.13
C SER A 808 15.09 -24.55 29.73
N PHE A 809 14.96 -25.57 28.89
CA PHE A 809 14.43 -25.42 27.53
C PHE A 809 12.93 -25.71 27.57
N PHE A 810 12.10 -24.72 27.23
CA PHE A 810 10.66 -24.93 27.13
C PHE A 810 10.24 -25.02 25.67
N PHE A 811 9.79 -26.21 25.30
CA PHE A 811 9.25 -26.50 23.99
C PHE A 811 7.72 -26.53 24.13
N ASP A 812 7.07 -25.42 23.80
CA ASP A 812 5.62 -25.43 23.61
C ASP A 812 5.30 -26.45 22.51
N SER A 813 4.37 -27.37 22.80
CA SER A 813 3.92 -28.52 21.98
C SER A 813 4.81 -28.90 20.77
N GLY A 814 5.35 -30.14 20.76
CA GLY A 814 6.43 -30.60 19.86
C GLY A 814 6.46 -30.14 18.39
N TYR A 815 5.31 -29.78 17.80
CA TYR A 815 5.20 -29.15 16.48
C TYR A 815 5.96 -27.81 16.35
N TYR A 816 5.81 -26.89 17.31
CA TYR A 816 6.48 -25.57 17.23
C TYR A 816 7.98 -25.67 17.52
N CYS A 817 8.38 -26.60 18.39
CA CYS A 817 9.79 -26.92 18.64
C CYS A 817 10.50 -27.30 17.34
N ASN A 818 9.95 -28.30 16.63
CA ASN A 818 10.51 -28.77 15.38
C ASN A 818 10.58 -27.61 14.40
N THR A 819 9.46 -26.93 14.12
CA THR A 819 9.45 -25.81 13.18
C THR A 819 10.48 -24.72 13.52
N THR A 820 10.63 -24.37 14.80
CA THR A 820 11.60 -23.33 15.22
C THR A 820 13.04 -23.78 15.04
N LEU A 821 13.38 -25.00 15.48
CA LEU A 821 14.73 -25.55 15.30
C LEU A 821 15.07 -25.71 13.81
N LEU A 822 14.10 -26.12 13.01
CA LEU A 822 14.24 -26.24 11.56
C LEU A 822 14.49 -24.90 10.90
N ASN A 823 13.79 -23.85 11.35
CA ASN A 823 14.03 -22.50 10.89
C ASN A 823 15.40 -21.97 11.33
N ILE A 824 15.85 -22.29 12.56
CA ILE A 824 17.21 -21.97 13.03
C ILE A 824 18.25 -22.68 12.17
N PHE A 825 18.04 -23.96 11.84
CA PHE A 825 18.93 -24.74 10.97
C PHE A 825 18.93 -24.17 9.55
N GLY A 826 17.76 -23.93 8.97
CA GLY A 826 17.58 -23.31 7.65
C GLY A 826 18.32 -21.97 7.55
N TRP A 827 18.10 -21.08 8.52
CA TRP A 827 18.79 -19.79 8.59
C TRP A 827 20.30 -19.94 8.79
N SER A 828 20.73 -20.88 9.65
CA SER A 828 22.16 -21.13 9.89
C SER A 828 22.86 -21.63 8.63
N LEU A 829 22.22 -22.47 7.82
CA LEU A 829 22.76 -22.95 6.54
C LEU A 829 22.82 -21.87 5.47
N GLU A 830 21.82 -20.98 5.44
CA GLU A 830 21.85 -19.82 4.52
C GLU A 830 23.03 -18.92 4.79
N ASN A 831 23.31 -18.66 6.06
CA ASN A 831 24.35 -17.73 6.50
C ASN A 831 25.72 -18.39 6.72
N GLY A 832 25.87 -19.69 6.42
CA GLY A 832 27.14 -20.41 6.61
C GLY A 832 27.53 -20.60 8.08
N ASN A 833 26.58 -20.51 9.01
CA ASN A 833 26.75 -20.70 10.45
C ASN A 833 26.63 -22.18 10.84
N GLU A 834 27.35 -23.08 10.14
CA GLU A 834 27.33 -24.53 10.39
C GLU A 834 27.73 -24.88 11.84
N VAL A 835 28.55 -24.02 12.48
CA VAL A 835 28.92 -24.12 13.90
C VAL A 835 27.69 -24.21 14.81
N VAL A 836 26.63 -23.46 14.50
CA VAL A 836 25.39 -23.48 15.28
C VAL A 836 24.77 -24.87 15.26
N ILE A 837 24.64 -25.46 14.08
CA ILE A 837 24.06 -26.79 13.91
C ILE A 837 24.92 -27.85 14.59
N ASN A 838 26.24 -27.75 14.47
CA ASN A 838 27.19 -28.63 15.17
C ASN A 838 27.14 -28.48 16.71
N PHE A 839 26.64 -27.35 17.24
CA PHE A 839 26.37 -27.19 18.67
C PHE A 839 25.04 -27.81 19.10
N PHE A 840 24.03 -27.81 18.24
CA PHE A 840 22.72 -28.40 18.52
C PHE A 840 22.76 -29.94 18.44
N LEU A 841 23.33 -30.49 17.36
CA LEU A 841 23.31 -31.92 17.04
C LEU A 841 23.91 -32.86 18.12
N PRO A 842 24.82 -32.46 19.00
CA PRO A 842 25.30 -33.34 20.08
C PRO A 842 24.49 -33.26 21.37
N ASN A 843 23.65 -32.23 21.56
CA ASN A 843 23.12 -31.93 22.89
C ASN A 843 21.87 -32.76 23.19
N GLU A 844 21.92 -33.55 24.26
CA GLU A 844 20.86 -34.47 24.70
C GLU A 844 19.49 -33.80 24.91
N ILE A 845 19.47 -32.49 25.17
CA ILE A 845 18.24 -31.72 25.38
C ILE A 845 17.34 -31.72 24.12
N PHE A 846 17.94 -31.94 22.93
CA PHE A 846 17.24 -31.98 21.66
C PHE A 846 16.98 -33.39 21.14
N LYS A 847 17.01 -34.42 22.00
CA LYS A 847 16.73 -35.84 21.69
C LYS A 847 15.32 -36.16 21.15
N GLN A 848 14.57 -35.18 20.66
CA GLN A 848 13.31 -35.48 20.00
C GLN A 848 13.56 -35.94 18.57
N PRO A 849 12.83 -36.97 18.09
CA PRO A 849 12.98 -37.40 16.72
C PRO A 849 12.47 -36.30 15.76
N PHE A 850 13.34 -35.85 14.86
CA PHE A 850 12.97 -34.88 13.83
C PHE A 850 12.51 -35.62 12.58
N ARG A 851 11.33 -35.29 12.07
CA ARG A 851 10.93 -35.74 10.72
C ARG A 851 11.84 -35.05 9.71
N PHE A 852 12.63 -35.82 8.98
CA PHE A 852 13.59 -35.30 8.01
C PHE A 852 12.91 -34.46 6.92
N SER A 853 11.67 -34.82 6.57
CA SER A 853 10.82 -34.04 5.67
C SER A 853 10.69 -32.59 6.15
N ASP A 854 10.49 -32.38 7.44
CA ASP A 854 10.26 -31.06 8.00
C ASP A 854 11.56 -30.24 7.91
N ILE A 855 12.73 -30.89 8.02
CA ILE A 855 14.03 -30.24 7.81
C ILE A 855 14.20 -29.80 6.35
N ILE A 856 13.84 -30.65 5.40
CA ILE A 856 13.90 -30.27 3.98
C ILE A 856 12.90 -29.16 3.65
N TYR A 857 11.67 -29.23 4.17
CA TYR A 857 10.65 -28.20 3.91
C TYR A 857 10.95 -26.87 4.59
N GLY A 858 11.64 -26.89 5.74
CA GLY A 858 12.17 -25.69 6.40
C GLY A 858 13.45 -25.15 5.78
N ALA A 859 14.12 -25.89 4.88
CA ALA A 859 15.32 -25.44 4.22
C ALA A 859 14.96 -24.32 3.21
N PRO A 860 15.48 -23.10 3.37
CA PRO A 860 14.96 -21.92 2.68
C PRO A 860 15.33 -21.85 1.19
N SER A 861 16.24 -22.70 0.71
CA SER A 861 16.56 -22.80 -0.72
C SER A 861 17.02 -24.21 -1.15
N PRO A 862 16.51 -24.76 -2.28
CA PRO A 862 16.88 -26.09 -2.80
C PRO A 862 18.38 -26.31 -3.02
N ASN A 863 19.15 -25.25 -3.29
CA ASN A 863 20.59 -25.34 -3.51
C ASN A 863 21.41 -25.54 -2.22
N LYS A 864 20.81 -25.37 -1.03
CA LYS A 864 21.45 -25.60 0.28
C LYS A 864 21.12 -26.97 0.87
N ILE A 865 20.09 -27.64 0.34
CA ILE A 865 19.71 -29.01 0.74
C ILE A 865 20.91 -29.98 0.69
N PRO A 866 21.80 -29.96 -0.33
CA PRO A 866 22.96 -30.85 -0.34
C PRO A 866 23.91 -30.63 0.84
N ASN A 867 24.15 -29.37 1.25
CA ASN A 867 25.02 -29.07 2.39
C ASN A 867 24.38 -29.51 3.71
N LEU A 868 23.07 -29.33 3.85
CA LEU A 868 22.31 -29.81 5.01
C LEU A 868 22.35 -31.33 5.12
N ILE A 869 22.09 -32.02 4.02
CA ILE A 869 22.17 -33.47 3.94
C ILE A 869 23.61 -33.91 4.26
N LYS A 870 24.62 -33.25 3.70
CA LYS A 870 26.03 -33.52 4.01
C LYS A 870 26.33 -33.35 5.49
N LEU A 871 25.83 -32.30 6.12
CA LEU A 871 26.03 -32.03 7.55
C LEU A 871 25.36 -33.08 8.44
N ILE A 872 24.14 -33.49 8.10
CA ILE A 872 23.36 -34.46 8.88
C ILE A 872 23.84 -35.90 8.65
N PHE A 873 24.11 -36.28 7.41
CA PHE A 873 24.35 -37.66 6.99
C PHE A 873 25.81 -38.03 6.77
N ASN A 874 26.77 -37.08 6.75
CA ASN A 874 28.19 -37.45 6.65
C ASN A 874 28.64 -38.38 7.79
N ASN A 875 27.97 -38.33 8.95
CA ASN A 875 28.31 -39.13 10.12
C ASN A 875 27.50 -40.44 10.23
N ILE A 876 26.67 -40.77 9.23
CA ILE A 876 25.87 -42.00 9.26
C ILE A 876 26.67 -43.09 8.53
N SER A 877 27.28 -44.02 9.26
CA SER A 877 28.00 -45.16 8.66
C SER A 877 27.07 -46.05 7.82
N LYS A 878 27.60 -46.84 6.88
CA LYS A 878 26.80 -47.82 6.12
C LYS A 878 26.20 -48.87 7.07
N GLU A 879 26.98 -49.27 8.07
CA GLU A 879 26.64 -50.21 9.12
C GLU A 879 25.48 -49.73 10.00
N SER A 880 25.28 -48.41 10.13
CA SER A 880 24.14 -47.84 10.87
C SER A 880 22.80 -47.93 10.12
N ILE A 881 22.82 -48.04 8.79
CA ILE A 881 21.59 -48.07 7.97
C ILE A 881 20.93 -49.46 8.04
N GLU A 882 21.71 -50.54 8.03
CA GLU A 882 21.22 -51.91 7.92
C GLU A 882 20.36 -52.39 9.12
N PRO A 883 20.77 -52.25 10.39
CA PRO A 883 19.94 -52.67 11.52
C PRO A 883 18.62 -51.89 11.59
N LYS A 884 18.67 -50.61 11.19
CA LYS A 884 17.55 -49.67 11.21
C LYS A 884 16.57 -49.94 10.07
N LEU A 885 17.05 -50.47 8.94
CA LEU A 885 16.21 -50.97 7.85
C LEU A 885 15.35 -52.17 8.27
N TYR A 886 15.91 -53.13 9.04
CA TYR A 886 15.17 -54.32 9.48
C TYR A 886 14.14 -54.05 10.58
N GLN A 887 14.32 -53.02 11.42
CA GLN A 887 13.31 -52.63 12.43
C GLN A 887 11.96 -52.24 11.82
N VAL A 888 11.93 -51.82 10.55
CA VAL A 888 10.71 -51.39 9.85
C VAL A 888 9.87 -52.57 9.36
N LYS A 889 10.45 -53.76 9.19
CA LYS A 889 9.81 -54.93 8.57
C LYS A 889 8.58 -55.45 9.34
N GLY A 890 8.37 -55.02 10.59
CA GLY A 890 7.24 -55.45 11.43
C GLY A 890 5.90 -54.73 11.22
N ASN A 891 5.88 -53.55 10.57
CA ASN A 891 4.68 -52.68 10.57
C ASN A 891 3.99 -52.50 9.20
N PHE A 892 4.41 -53.24 8.16
CA PHE A 892 3.86 -53.10 6.81
C PHE A 892 2.73 -54.09 6.53
N ASN A 893 1.48 -53.72 6.88
CA ASN A 893 0.30 -54.52 6.50
C ASN A 893 -0.94 -53.65 6.23
N ILE A 894 -0.83 -52.66 5.32
CA ILE A 894 -2.00 -51.91 4.84
C ILE A 894 -1.92 -51.72 3.32
N PRO A 895 -2.73 -52.44 2.53
CA PRO A 895 -3.00 -52.11 1.14
C PRO A 895 -4.12 -51.05 1.06
N HIS A 896 -3.99 -50.11 0.10
CA HIS A 896 -4.96 -49.06 -0.29
C HIS A 896 -4.84 -47.69 0.39
N LEU A 897 -3.91 -46.86 -0.11
CA LEU A 897 -4.12 -45.41 -0.19
C LEU A 897 -3.96 -44.99 -1.66
N TYR A 898 -5.11 -44.83 -2.32
CA TYR A 898 -5.23 -44.38 -3.71
C TYR A 898 -5.20 -42.83 -3.75
N TYR A 899 -4.26 -42.29 -4.53
CA TYR A 899 -4.28 -41.04 -5.31
C TYR A 899 -5.03 -39.81 -4.76
N GLY A 900 -4.29 -38.73 -4.48
CA GLY A 900 -4.80 -37.37 -4.68
C GLY A 900 -4.22 -36.31 -3.74
N ARG A 901 -3.18 -35.60 -4.22
CA ARG A 901 -2.47 -34.49 -3.56
C ARG A 901 -1.67 -34.86 -2.31
N ASP A 902 -0.42 -34.42 -2.29
CA ASP A 902 0.39 -34.25 -1.07
C ASP A 902 -0.21 -33.10 -0.22
N ASP A 903 -1.51 -33.20 0.13
CA ASP A 903 -2.24 -32.27 0.98
C ASP A 903 -2.12 -32.75 2.44
N PHE A 904 -1.40 -31.94 3.21
CA PHE A 904 -1.27 -31.98 4.66
C PHE A 904 -2.64 -31.95 5.36
N ILE A 905 -2.86 -32.86 6.32
CA ILE A 905 -3.89 -32.70 7.36
C ILE A 905 -3.16 -32.69 8.71
N PRO A 906 -3.21 -31.60 9.50
CA PRO A 906 -2.65 -31.54 10.84
C PRO A 906 -3.65 -32.08 11.86
N LEU A 907 -3.30 -33.16 12.58
CA LEU A 907 -4.03 -33.61 13.77
C LEU A 907 -3.43 -32.96 15.01
N THR A 908 -4.16 -32.01 15.57
CA THR A 908 -3.94 -31.39 16.87
C THR A 908 -4.37 -32.32 18.01
N SER A 909 -3.54 -32.35 19.05
CA SER A 909 -3.87 -32.53 20.47
C SER A 909 -4.51 -33.84 20.96
N THR A 910 -3.87 -34.31 22.04
CA THR A 910 -4.42 -35.00 23.21
C THR A 910 -4.69 -36.51 23.15
N ILE A 911 -3.85 -37.21 23.92
CA ILE A 911 -4.19 -38.29 24.87
C ILE A 911 -4.18 -39.74 24.32
N SER A 912 -3.33 -40.52 25.00
CA SER A 912 -3.34 -41.97 25.20
C SER A 912 -3.20 -42.92 24.00
N THR A 913 -2.03 -43.56 23.95
CA THR A 913 -1.80 -44.99 23.71
C THR A 913 -2.73 -45.73 22.72
N THR A 914 -2.08 -46.30 21.69
CA THR A 914 -2.48 -47.38 20.77
C THR A 914 -3.04 -46.97 19.40
N ASN A 915 -2.22 -47.27 18.37
CA ASN A 915 -2.58 -47.67 17.01
C ASN A 915 -3.27 -46.64 16.09
N SER A 916 -2.51 -45.72 15.48
CA SER A 916 -2.61 -45.39 14.05
C SER A 916 -1.60 -44.30 13.62
N GLU A 917 -1.05 -44.43 12.40
CA GLU A 917 -0.42 -43.37 11.57
C GLU A 917 1.10 -43.08 11.65
N GLU A 918 1.99 -44.08 11.61
CA GLU A 918 3.37 -43.87 11.10
C GLU A 918 3.87 -45.11 10.32
N VAL A 919 3.52 -45.20 9.04
CA VAL A 919 3.90 -46.33 8.18
C VAL A 919 5.13 -45.95 7.33
N GLY A 920 6.28 -46.57 7.61
CA GLY A 920 7.44 -46.58 6.71
C GLY A 920 8.53 -45.54 6.94
N GLN A 921 8.76 -45.12 8.18
CA GLN A 921 9.78 -44.14 8.54
C GLN A 921 10.99 -44.82 9.21
N PHE A 922 12.21 -44.49 8.78
CA PHE A 922 13.46 -44.95 9.41
C PHE A 922 13.91 -43.96 10.48
N ILE A 923 14.35 -44.44 11.63
CA ILE A 923 15.10 -43.62 12.58
C ILE A 923 16.59 -43.77 12.25
N ILE A 924 17.24 -42.78 11.65
CA ILE A 924 18.67 -42.83 11.30
C ILE A 924 19.47 -41.84 12.16
N GLY A 925 20.61 -42.29 12.69
CA GLY A 925 21.46 -41.54 13.61
C GLY A 925 22.37 -42.49 14.41
N GLU A 926 23.67 -42.26 14.39
CA GLU A 926 24.64 -42.87 15.32
C GLU A 926 24.97 -41.96 16.50
N THR A 927 24.69 -40.67 16.36
CA THR A 927 24.91 -39.74 17.45
C THR A 927 23.91 -40.09 18.55
N LYS A 928 24.41 -40.30 19.78
CA LYS A 928 23.57 -40.56 20.96
C LYS A 928 22.47 -39.52 21.17
N SER A 929 22.43 -38.46 20.39
CA SER A 929 21.68 -37.24 20.59
C SER A 929 20.52 -37.01 19.61
N PHE A 930 20.49 -37.60 18.40
CA PHE A 930 19.42 -37.31 17.42
C PHE A 930 18.97 -38.53 16.61
N ASP A 931 17.66 -38.73 16.58
CA ASP A 931 16.98 -39.72 15.76
C ASP A 931 16.25 -38.98 14.61
N PHE A 932 16.67 -39.18 13.36
CA PHE A 932 15.95 -38.62 12.22
C PHE A 932 14.94 -39.63 11.70
N ILE A 933 13.67 -39.25 11.72
CA ILE A 933 12.62 -39.98 11.03
C ILE A 933 12.67 -39.63 9.54
N ILE A 934 13.22 -40.51 8.71
CA ILE A 934 13.35 -40.32 7.26
C ILE A 934 12.60 -41.41 6.50
N SER A 935 11.73 -41.01 5.56
CA SER A 935 11.12 -42.00 4.66
C SER A 935 12.20 -42.58 3.74
N PRO A 936 12.07 -43.83 3.26
CA PRO A 936 13.06 -44.39 2.35
C PRO A 936 13.25 -43.54 1.10
N ARG A 937 12.19 -42.82 0.68
CA ARG A 937 12.25 -41.91 -0.46
C ARG A 937 13.21 -40.75 -0.18
N MET A 938 13.13 -40.16 1.01
CA MET A 938 14.08 -39.13 1.40
C MET A 938 15.46 -39.69 1.67
N LEU A 939 15.60 -40.90 2.21
CA LEU A 939 16.91 -41.54 2.38
C LEU A 939 17.61 -41.69 1.04
N PHE A 940 16.88 -42.14 0.01
CA PHE A 940 17.39 -42.23 -1.36
C PHE A 940 17.90 -40.88 -1.87
N ILE A 941 17.11 -39.82 -1.68
CA ILE A 941 17.50 -38.45 -2.04
C ILE A 941 18.75 -38.02 -1.26
N CYS A 942 18.86 -38.38 0.01
CA CYS A 942 20.01 -38.05 0.84
C CYS A 942 21.28 -38.74 0.35
N LEU A 943 21.23 -40.07 0.18
CA LEU A 943 22.37 -40.84 -0.33
C LEU A 943 22.80 -40.35 -1.71
N TYR A 944 21.84 -39.95 -2.55
CA TYR A 944 22.11 -39.33 -3.84
C TYR A 944 22.90 -38.02 -3.71
N TYR A 945 22.48 -37.11 -2.84
CA TYR A 945 23.18 -35.83 -2.63
C TYR A 945 24.56 -36.00 -1.97
N LEU A 946 24.81 -37.13 -1.30
CA LEU A 946 26.08 -37.47 -0.67
C LEU A 946 27.06 -38.19 -1.61
N ASP A 947 26.65 -38.50 -2.84
CA ASP A 947 27.42 -39.34 -3.77
C ASP A 947 27.73 -40.75 -3.23
N ARG A 948 26.82 -41.31 -2.42
CA ARG A 948 26.97 -42.64 -1.80
C ARG A 948 26.24 -43.72 -2.62
N PHE A 949 26.65 -43.89 -3.88
CA PHE A 949 25.96 -44.77 -4.84
C PHE A 949 25.98 -46.26 -4.44
N GLU A 950 27.03 -46.72 -3.77
CA GLU A 950 27.14 -48.10 -3.24
C GLU A 950 26.03 -48.38 -2.22
N ASP A 951 25.70 -47.38 -1.39
CA ASP A 951 24.62 -47.47 -0.41
C ASP A 951 23.25 -47.35 -1.06
N ILE A 952 23.14 -46.62 -2.18
CA ILE A 952 21.94 -46.60 -3.02
C ILE A 952 21.66 -47.98 -3.61
N PHE A 953 22.67 -48.63 -4.20
CA PHE A 953 22.54 -49.97 -4.75
C PHE A 953 22.23 -51.01 -3.68
N TYR A 954 22.93 -50.93 -2.54
CA TYR A 954 22.60 -51.74 -1.38
C TYR A 954 21.14 -51.56 -0.93
N LEU A 955 20.65 -50.32 -0.91
CA LEU A 955 19.25 -50.04 -0.59
C LEU A 955 18.31 -50.63 -1.66
N PHE A 956 18.68 -50.61 -2.95
CA PHE A 956 17.90 -51.27 -4.01
C PHE A 956 17.84 -52.78 -3.86
N ASP A 957 18.94 -53.43 -3.45
CA ASP A 957 18.98 -54.88 -3.17
C ASP A 957 18.10 -55.23 -1.96
N LYS A 958 18.12 -54.39 -0.92
CA LYS A 958 17.41 -54.63 0.34
C LYS A 958 15.96 -54.18 0.37
N ILE A 959 15.56 -53.15 -0.39
CA ILE A 959 14.17 -52.67 -0.37
C ILE A 959 13.17 -53.79 -0.71
N PRO A 960 13.36 -54.63 -1.75
CA PRO A 960 12.47 -55.76 -2.02
C PRO A 960 12.40 -56.78 -0.87
N GLU A 961 13.44 -56.91 -0.04
CA GLU A 961 13.43 -57.76 1.16
C GLU A 961 12.64 -57.14 2.33
N ILE A 962 12.53 -55.81 2.38
CA ILE A 962 11.99 -55.06 3.52
C ILE A 962 10.56 -54.57 3.26
N PHE A 963 10.28 -54.08 2.05
CA PHE A 963 9.02 -53.48 1.65
C PHE A 963 8.27 -54.42 0.71
N SER A 964 6.93 -54.41 0.78
CA SER A 964 6.12 -55.13 -0.21
C SER A 964 6.48 -54.66 -1.63
N SER A 965 6.41 -55.59 -2.59
CA SER A 965 6.69 -55.33 -4.02
C SER A 965 5.91 -54.15 -4.60
N THR A 966 4.83 -53.71 -3.95
CA THR A 966 4.04 -52.53 -4.29
C THR A 966 4.70 -51.18 -3.99
N TYR A 967 5.65 -51.12 -3.05
CA TYR A 967 6.33 -49.87 -2.67
C TYR A 967 7.53 -49.55 -3.56
N PHE A 968 8.21 -50.60 -4.05
CA PHE A 968 9.43 -50.49 -4.85
C PHE A 968 9.27 -49.66 -6.15
N PRO A 969 8.16 -49.77 -6.91
CA PRO A 969 7.90 -48.93 -8.10
C PRO A 969 7.86 -47.43 -7.82
N ASN A 970 7.61 -47.01 -6.58
CA ASN A 970 7.58 -45.59 -6.22
C ASN A 970 8.98 -44.96 -6.17
N PHE A 971 10.06 -45.72 -5.96
CA PHE A 971 11.44 -45.16 -5.95
C PHE A 971 11.94 -44.83 -7.35
N THR A 972 11.48 -45.61 -8.30
CA THR A 972 11.95 -45.60 -9.68
C THR A 972 10.90 -45.01 -10.62
N LYS A 973 9.81 -44.45 -10.09
CA LYS A 973 8.82 -43.74 -10.89
C LYS A 973 9.51 -42.61 -11.62
N GLU A 974 9.21 -42.50 -12.91
CA GLU A 974 9.88 -41.58 -13.81
C GLU A 974 9.95 -40.14 -13.26
N SER A 975 8.87 -39.64 -12.65
CA SER A 975 8.80 -38.30 -12.05
C SER A 975 9.84 -38.04 -10.95
N TYR A 976 10.22 -39.06 -10.19
CA TYR A 976 11.20 -38.91 -9.11
C TYR A 976 12.63 -38.98 -9.64
N LEU A 977 12.92 -39.99 -10.46
CA LEU A 977 14.21 -40.11 -11.13
C LEU A 977 14.52 -38.86 -11.99
N TYR A 978 13.50 -38.29 -12.64
CA TYR A 978 13.64 -37.07 -13.44
C TYR A 978 14.08 -35.86 -12.61
N ASN A 979 13.64 -35.72 -11.36
CA ASN A 979 14.04 -34.58 -10.54
C ASN A 979 15.42 -34.77 -9.89
N ILE A 980 15.79 -36.02 -9.63
CA ILE A 980 16.96 -36.33 -8.80
C ILE A 980 18.18 -36.60 -9.68
N CYS A 981 18.11 -37.51 -10.66
CA CYS A 981 19.29 -38.10 -11.29
C CYS A 981 19.98 -37.20 -12.32
N SER A 982 21.30 -37.03 -12.18
CA SER A 982 22.21 -36.54 -13.23
C SER A 982 22.43 -37.63 -14.29
N SER A 983 23.07 -37.29 -15.41
CA SER A 983 23.40 -38.30 -16.45
C SER A 983 24.29 -39.41 -15.89
N TYR A 984 25.24 -39.07 -15.02
CA TYR A 984 26.16 -40.01 -14.39
C TYR A 984 25.41 -41.03 -13.52
N TYR A 985 24.56 -40.58 -12.59
CA TYR A 985 23.82 -41.50 -11.72
C TYR A 985 22.80 -42.33 -12.49
N LEU A 986 22.18 -41.75 -13.51
CA LEU A 986 21.24 -42.49 -14.32
C LEU A 986 21.92 -43.61 -15.11
N GLU A 987 23.15 -43.37 -15.60
CA GLU A 987 23.99 -44.40 -16.22
C GLU A 987 24.37 -45.51 -15.24
N LEU A 988 24.77 -45.14 -14.02
CA LEU A 988 25.05 -46.09 -12.93
C LEU A 988 23.83 -46.98 -12.61
N LEU A 989 22.64 -46.38 -12.46
CA LEU A 989 21.40 -47.12 -12.21
C LEU A 989 21.02 -48.03 -13.37
N ILE A 990 21.19 -47.56 -14.61
CA ILE A 990 20.94 -48.36 -15.82
C ILE A 990 21.85 -49.57 -15.85
N ASN A 991 23.15 -49.40 -15.61
CA ASN A 991 24.11 -50.51 -15.58
C ASN A 991 23.78 -51.51 -14.46
N TYR A 992 23.46 -51.03 -13.26
CA TYR A 992 23.04 -51.88 -12.14
C TYR A 992 21.78 -52.69 -12.48
N PHE A 993 20.74 -52.09 -13.07
CA PHE A 993 19.54 -52.83 -13.45
C PHE A 993 19.76 -53.79 -14.63
N ILE A 994 20.70 -53.50 -15.53
CA ILE A 994 21.12 -54.41 -16.60
C ILE A 994 21.85 -55.63 -16.02
N GLU A 995 22.69 -55.44 -15.01
CA GLU A 995 23.41 -56.53 -14.35
C GLU A 995 22.50 -57.40 -13.47
N ASN A 996 21.41 -56.82 -12.94
CA ASN A 996 20.46 -57.47 -12.03
C ASN A 996 19.06 -57.66 -12.65
N LEU A 997 18.99 -58.02 -13.93
CA LEU A 997 17.72 -58.17 -14.67
C LEU A 997 16.81 -59.27 -14.08
N ASN A 998 15.62 -58.87 -13.64
CA ASN A 998 14.49 -59.70 -13.23
C ASN A 998 13.18 -58.94 -13.50
N ASP A 999 12.02 -59.56 -13.29
CA ASP A 999 10.73 -58.93 -13.61
C ASP A 999 10.48 -57.59 -12.88
N ASN A 1000 11.04 -57.41 -11.69
CA ASN A 1000 10.94 -56.15 -10.95
C ASN A 1000 11.88 -55.08 -11.54
N THR A 1001 13.15 -55.43 -11.80
CA THR A 1001 14.16 -54.48 -12.30
C THR A 1001 13.94 -54.05 -13.75
N ILE A 1002 13.22 -54.84 -14.57
CA ILE A 1002 12.86 -54.46 -15.94
C ILE A 1002 12.03 -53.16 -15.98
N ASN A 1003 11.05 -53.02 -15.08
CA ASN A 1003 10.24 -51.80 -15.00
C ASN A 1003 11.07 -50.58 -14.54
N HIS A 1004 12.06 -50.81 -13.68
CA HIS A 1004 12.94 -49.76 -13.19
C HIS A 1004 13.93 -49.30 -14.25
N LEU A 1005 14.50 -50.26 -14.99
CA LEU A 1005 15.32 -50.01 -16.16
C LEU A 1005 14.55 -49.21 -17.21
N TYR A 1006 13.29 -49.58 -17.48
CA TYR A 1006 12.42 -48.81 -18.38
C TYR A 1006 12.27 -47.36 -17.94
N ASN A 1007 11.95 -47.12 -16.65
CA ASN A 1007 11.78 -45.78 -16.13
C ASN A 1007 13.09 -44.96 -16.20
N CYS A 1008 14.23 -45.58 -15.88
CA CYS A 1008 15.54 -44.93 -16.03
C CYS A 1008 15.82 -44.55 -17.48
N LEU A 1009 15.52 -45.43 -18.44
CA LEU A 1009 15.67 -45.15 -19.87
C LEU A 1009 14.70 -44.05 -20.33
N CYS A 1010 13.47 -44.03 -19.84
CA CYS A 1010 12.51 -42.95 -20.10
C CYS A 1010 13.01 -41.60 -19.58
N VAL A 1011 13.58 -41.54 -18.37
CA VAL A 1011 14.19 -40.31 -17.84
C VAL A 1011 15.42 -39.91 -18.65
N ALA A 1012 16.28 -40.86 -19.04
CA ALA A 1012 17.46 -40.60 -19.86
C ALA A 1012 17.04 -40.00 -21.21
N SER A 1013 15.97 -40.54 -21.77
CA SER A 1013 15.37 -40.08 -23.02
C SER A 1013 14.77 -38.68 -22.87
N GLY A 1014 13.94 -38.47 -21.84
CA GLY A 1014 13.27 -37.19 -21.57
C GLY A 1014 14.22 -36.06 -21.16
N LYS A 1015 15.39 -36.37 -20.58
CA LYS A 1015 16.46 -35.39 -20.31
C LYS A 1015 17.43 -35.20 -21.47
N GLY A 1016 17.30 -35.97 -22.54
CA GLY A 1016 18.19 -35.88 -23.70
C GLY A 1016 19.62 -36.37 -23.41
N PHE A 1017 19.81 -37.41 -22.59
CA PHE A 1017 21.13 -37.97 -22.27
C PHE A 1017 21.64 -38.92 -23.37
N THR A 1018 21.99 -38.37 -24.54
CA THR A 1018 22.39 -39.12 -25.73
C THR A 1018 23.54 -40.11 -25.48
N GLN A 1019 24.49 -39.77 -24.61
CA GLN A 1019 25.66 -40.62 -24.36
C GLN A 1019 25.30 -41.97 -23.72
N ILE A 1020 24.31 -42.00 -22.82
CA ILE A 1020 23.83 -43.23 -22.18
C ILE A 1020 23.36 -44.23 -23.25
N PHE A 1021 22.57 -43.76 -24.21
CA PHE A 1021 22.08 -44.60 -25.30
C PHE A 1021 23.19 -45.04 -26.26
N LYS A 1022 24.19 -44.18 -26.51
CA LYS A 1022 25.38 -44.58 -27.28
C LYS A 1022 26.16 -45.69 -26.58
N ASN A 1023 26.32 -45.62 -25.26
CA ASN A 1023 27.00 -46.63 -24.45
C ASN A 1023 26.21 -47.95 -24.42
N ILE A 1024 24.88 -47.88 -24.36
CA ILE A 1024 24.02 -49.07 -24.50
C ILE A 1024 24.18 -49.70 -25.89
N LEU A 1025 24.21 -48.88 -26.95
CA LEU A 1025 24.33 -49.35 -28.33
C LEU A 1025 25.71 -49.94 -28.66
N SER A 1026 26.78 -49.43 -28.05
CA SER A 1026 28.14 -49.97 -28.22
C SER A 1026 28.35 -51.31 -27.49
N SER A 1027 27.58 -51.57 -26.42
CA SER A 1027 27.58 -52.87 -25.75
C SER A 1027 26.78 -53.89 -26.56
N ASN A 1028 27.49 -54.77 -27.28
CA ASN A 1028 26.90 -55.75 -28.20
C ASN A 1028 25.87 -56.68 -27.51
N LYS A 1029 26.04 -56.95 -26.21
CA LYS A 1029 25.11 -57.75 -25.39
C LYS A 1029 23.82 -56.98 -25.06
N ASN A 1030 23.95 -55.69 -24.77
CA ASN A 1030 22.86 -54.84 -24.31
C ASN A 1030 22.00 -54.33 -25.48
N SER A 1031 22.64 -53.96 -26.59
CA SER A 1031 21.93 -53.45 -27.78
C SER A 1031 20.98 -54.49 -28.38
N GLN A 1032 21.33 -55.78 -28.34
CA GLN A 1032 20.51 -56.86 -28.88
C GLN A 1032 19.25 -57.16 -28.07
N SER A 1033 19.23 -56.84 -26.76
CA SER A 1033 18.13 -57.19 -25.85
C SER A 1033 17.30 -55.99 -25.41
N LEU A 1034 17.92 -54.83 -25.16
CA LEU A 1034 17.24 -53.65 -24.61
C LEU A 1034 16.51 -52.81 -25.67
N LEU A 1035 17.07 -52.70 -26.88
CA LEU A 1035 16.57 -51.78 -27.91
C LEU A 1035 15.92 -52.50 -29.10
N LYS A 1036 15.52 -53.77 -28.93
CA LYS A 1036 14.67 -54.49 -29.89
C LYS A 1036 13.24 -54.57 -29.39
N VAL A 1037 12.27 -54.68 -30.28
CA VAL A 1037 10.85 -54.86 -29.95
C VAL A 1037 10.61 -56.31 -29.53
N ARG A 1038 10.00 -56.53 -28.36
CA ARG A 1038 9.58 -57.87 -27.93
C ARG A 1038 8.43 -58.35 -28.82
N THR A 1039 8.69 -59.39 -29.61
CA THR A 1039 7.68 -60.04 -30.47
C THR A 1039 7.47 -61.48 -30.03
N LYS A 1040 6.46 -62.17 -30.59
CA LYS A 1040 6.27 -63.61 -30.34
C LYS A 1040 7.49 -64.44 -30.73
N THR A 1041 8.24 -64.01 -31.75
CA THR A 1041 9.46 -64.68 -32.26
C THR A 1041 10.74 -64.21 -31.58
N ASN A 1042 10.77 -62.99 -31.02
CA ASN A 1042 11.90 -62.42 -30.29
C ASN A 1042 11.51 -62.18 -28.82
N GLN A 1043 11.39 -63.27 -28.06
CA GLN A 1043 11.07 -63.20 -26.63
C GLN A 1043 12.25 -62.69 -25.78
N SER A 1044 13.46 -62.67 -26.33
CA SER A 1044 14.67 -62.16 -25.64
C SER A 1044 14.73 -60.65 -25.49
N SER A 1045 13.89 -59.89 -26.23
CA SER A 1045 13.77 -58.46 -26.00
C SER A 1045 13.00 -58.16 -24.71
N LEU A 1046 13.46 -57.15 -23.97
CA LEU A 1046 12.90 -56.77 -22.68
C LEU A 1046 11.62 -55.92 -22.79
N PHE A 1047 11.50 -55.07 -23.81
CA PHE A 1047 10.42 -54.06 -23.87
C PHE A 1047 9.45 -54.30 -25.01
N GLN A 1048 8.16 -54.16 -24.71
CA GLN A 1048 7.09 -54.14 -25.71
C GLN A 1048 7.17 -52.88 -26.58
N LEU A 1049 6.56 -52.95 -27.77
CA LEU A 1049 6.56 -51.88 -28.77
C LEU A 1049 6.09 -50.53 -28.22
N ASN A 1050 5.04 -50.52 -27.41
CA ASN A 1050 4.48 -49.31 -26.78
C ASN A 1050 5.48 -48.63 -25.85
N PHE A 1051 6.25 -49.39 -25.06
CA PHE A 1051 7.26 -48.86 -24.15
C PHE A 1051 8.40 -48.17 -24.92
N LEU A 1052 8.92 -48.83 -25.96
CA LEU A 1052 9.96 -48.26 -26.82
C LEU A 1052 9.47 -47.03 -27.59
N CYS A 1053 8.23 -47.03 -28.10
CA CYS A 1053 7.63 -45.84 -28.68
C CYS A 1053 7.52 -44.70 -27.66
N GLY A 1054 7.10 -44.99 -26.41
CA GLY A 1054 7.03 -44.00 -25.33
C GLY A 1054 8.39 -43.38 -25.01
N MET A 1055 9.46 -44.19 -25.02
CA MET A 1055 10.83 -43.71 -24.86
C MET A 1055 11.25 -42.77 -25.99
N VAL A 1056 10.97 -43.09 -27.26
CA VAL A 1056 11.26 -42.20 -28.40
C VAL A 1056 10.44 -40.90 -28.35
N LEU A 1057 9.17 -40.98 -27.92
CA LEU A 1057 8.35 -39.78 -27.76
C LEU A 1057 8.94 -38.84 -26.72
N LYS A 1058 9.45 -39.36 -25.60
CA LYS A 1058 10.14 -38.54 -24.59
C LYS A 1058 11.42 -37.87 -25.12
N SER A 1059 12.20 -38.54 -25.98
CA SER A 1059 13.35 -37.88 -26.61
C SER A 1059 12.91 -36.77 -27.58
N ILE A 1060 11.79 -36.96 -28.27
CA ILE A 1060 11.21 -35.94 -29.16
C ILE A 1060 10.72 -34.75 -28.34
N ASP A 1061 10.01 -35.00 -27.24
CA ASP A 1061 9.48 -33.98 -26.32
C ASP A 1061 10.61 -33.21 -25.60
N SER A 1062 11.77 -33.84 -25.39
CA SER A 1062 12.98 -33.19 -24.86
C SER A 1062 13.68 -32.26 -25.85
N SER A 1063 13.21 -32.20 -27.11
CA SER A 1063 13.85 -31.52 -28.24
C SER A 1063 15.29 -31.99 -28.55
N ASN A 1064 15.71 -33.16 -28.03
CA ASN A 1064 16.98 -33.77 -28.41
C ASN A 1064 16.82 -34.61 -29.69
N PHE A 1065 16.89 -33.94 -30.83
CA PHE A 1065 16.72 -34.56 -32.15
C PHE A 1065 17.81 -35.60 -32.48
N GLN A 1066 19.02 -35.42 -31.97
CA GLN A 1066 20.10 -36.40 -32.16
C GLN A 1066 19.75 -37.73 -31.49
N LEU A 1067 19.28 -37.68 -30.24
CA LEU A 1067 18.83 -38.87 -29.52
C LEU A 1067 17.58 -39.48 -30.16
N SER A 1068 16.63 -38.65 -30.58
CA SER A 1068 15.41 -39.12 -31.25
C SER A 1068 15.72 -39.92 -32.51
N ASN A 1069 16.59 -39.39 -33.38
CA ASN A 1069 17.05 -40.12 -34.58
C ASN A 1069 17.80 -41.39 -34.21
N LEU A 1070 18.75 -41.31 -33.25
CA LEU A 1070 19.52 -42.45 -32.79
C LEU A 1070 18.59 -43.60 -32.35
N LEU A 1071 17.55 -43.30 -31.57
CA LEU A 1071 16.60 -44.30 -31.10
C LEU A 1071 15.69 -44.83 -32.23
N ILE A 1072 15.20 -43.95 -33.12
CA ILE A 1072 14.36 -44.35 -34.26
C ILE A 1072 15.12 -45.28 -35.23
N ASP A 1073 16.42 -45.06 -35.40
CA ASP A 1073 17.25 -45.85 -36.30
C ASP A 1073 17.78 -47.13 -35.66
N SER A 1074 18.01 -47.12 -34.35
CA SER A 1074 18.56 -48.29 -33.65
C SER A 1074 17.50 -49.29 -33.17
N ILE A 1075 16.23 -48.87 -33.05
CA ILE A 1075 15.12 -49.75 -32.64
C ILE A 1075 14.43 -50.32 -33.89
N ASP A 1076 14.20 -51.63 -33.92
CA ASP A 1076 13.56 -52.39 -35.00
C ASP A 1076 12.02 -52.22 -35.03
N PHE A 1077 11.55 -50.96 -35.03
CA PHE A 1077 10.14 -50.64 -35.11
C PHE A 1077 9.49 -51.22 -36.37
N PRO A 1078 8.26 -51.79 -36.28
CA PRO A 1078 7.46 -52.12 -37.46
C PRO A 1078 7.33 -50.90 -38.39
N PRO A 1079 7.30 -51.07 -39.72
CA PRO A 1079 7.30 -49.95 -40.68
C PRO A 1079 6.24 -48.90 -40.41
N LYS A 1080 5.04 -49.33 -39.96
CA LYS A 1080 3.94 -48.43 -39.56
C LYS A 1080 4.32 -47.53 -38.38
N ASN A 1081 4.92 -48.09 -37.32
CA ASN A 1081 5.33 -47.35 -36.12
C ASN A 1081 6.52 -46.45 -36.42
N LYS A 1082 7.51 -46.92 -37.19
CA LYS A 1082 8.65 -46.10 -37.63
C LYS A 1082 8.16 -44.87 -38.42
N ARG A 1083 7.17 -45.04 -39.31
CA ARG A 1083 6.55 -43.92 -40.05
C ARG A 1083 5.85 -42.91 -39.13
N VAL A 1084 5.08 -43.37 -38.14
CA VAL A 1084 4.39 -42.50 -37.18
C VAL A 1084 5.39 -41.73 -36.30
N LEU A 1085 6.45 -42.39 -35.81
CA LEU A 1085 7.51 -41.74 -35.02
C LEU A 1085 8.27 -40.72 -35.87
N ASN A 1086 8.62 -41.05 -37.11
CA ASN A 1086 9.23 -40.11 -38.06
C ASN A 1086 8.35 -38.91 -38.35
N GLN A 1087 7.03 -39.10 -38.51
CA GLN A 1087 6.09 -37.99 -38.69
C GLN A 1087 6.06 -37.08 -37.45
N LYS A 1088 5.97 -37.65 -36.24
CA LYS A 1088 6.01 -36.85 -35.00
C LYS A 1088 7.34 -36.13 -34.80
N TYR A 1089 8.46 -36.81 -35.08
CA TYR A 1089 9.80 -36.23 -35.07
C TYR A 1089 9.89 -35.07 -36.06
N LEU A 1090 9.43 -35.24 -37.31
CA LEU A 1090 9.42 -34.17 -38.32
C LEU A 1090 8.52 -33.01 -37.90
N VAL A 1091 7.34 -33.26 -37.34
CA VAL A 1091 6.45 -32.22 -36.82
C VAL A 1091 7.14 -31.44 -35.69
N HIS A 1092 7.74 -32.10 -34.69
CA HIS A 1092 8.49 -31.43 -33.63
C HIS A 1092 9.74 -30.71 -34.12
N LEU A 1093 10.43 -31.26 -35.12
CA LEU A 1093 11.58 -30.64 -35.76
C LEU A 1093 11.16 -29.38 -36.51
N ILE A 1094 10.04 -29.40 -37.25
CA ILE A 1094 9.46 -28.23 -37.94
C ILE A 1094 8.92 -27.22 -36.92
N ILE A 1095 8.48 -27.69 -35.74
CA ILE A 1095 7.96 -26.82 -34.69
C ILE A 1095 9.06 -26.05 -33.97
N ASN A 1096 10.14 -26.74 -33.57
CA ASN A 1096 11.29 -26.14 -32.90
C ASN A 1096 12.21 -25.40 -33.85
N LYS A 1097 12.19 -25.77 -35.14
CA LYS A 1097 12.79 -24.96 -36.18
C LYS A 1097 11.96 -23.70 -36.32
#